data_AF-A0A9K3JIX6-F1
#
_entry.id   AF-A0A9K3JIX6-F1
#
_cell.length_a   1.000
_cell.length_b   1.000
_cell.length_c   1.000
_cell.angle_alpha   90.00
_cell.angle_beta   90.00
_cell.angle_gamma   90.00
#
_symmetry.space_group_name_H-M   'P 1'
#
loop_
_entity.id
_entity.type
_entity.pdbx_description
1 polymer ?
#
loop_
_entity_poly.entity_id
_entity_poly.type
_entity_poly.pdbx_seq_one_letter_code
_entity_poly.pdbx_strand_id
1 'polypeptide(L)'
;MAVNLTAGAIAALSTSESSTPDLKPVLQIMDIKLIQTQTPAAAAGGENKDRYRFLLSDGTFFQQAMVATQLIDVVRSKQVQKGSIIQMTQYTCNRIRDRFIIIIIGLNVIIDTCDIIGDPKPFSVKLPGNDTSSIERSGAPMQSSLNQPAPTVTRPNTNAGPPVHARTSEHNAGLHSYGNGRSAVPMQSSFNQPTTTVTRPNTNVGPPVYNNAFNNNSVNNRMSSIRPAFNQMPPMYGNRGPAAKTEAPARVIPIAALNPYQGKWTIKARVTAKGELRHYSNAKGDGKVFSFDLLDSDGEIRATCFNAVADQFYNQIEVGKVYYISRGSVKPAQKAFNHLKNDYEITLDQTSTVQPCFDDDNSIPSQQFHFRSIAEIEGMDSNTILDIIGVVSSITPSSSIMTKNQTETQKRSLSLKDMSGRSIDLTLWGNFCNVDGQKIQTMLDSGQFPILAVKSARVHEYNGKSIGTISSSQLVIEPDFPEAHKLKEWFNGVGRNAPTVPMSRESVSRTDKKTLAQIKDEKLGMSEKPDWITVNATIFHIKVENFCYTACPIMVGDRKCTKKVVNNGDGKWRCDKCDQTVDECDYRYILQVQIQDHTGLVWATAFQETGEEIMGVSAKDLYLIKNEEQDDDKFTEILHNALFNEFSFTLKVKEESYGDDQRSVKSNIFKAQKIKFSSHTKALLQEIEKIHKKEDPSSVTINHGLKPQTGTVGQQTALPASHVGHYGSQYGGSVGRMNSGVSSGGGNGGASGECFKCHQSGHWARDCPGVRNVPSYGGY
;
A
#
# COMPACT_ATOMS: atom_id res chain seq x y z
N MET A 1 27.65 -30.25 18.56
CA MET A 1 27.20 -31.01 17.36
C MET A 1 28.11 -30.63 16.21
N ALA A 2 28.74 -31.58 15.53
CA ALA A 2 29.54 -31.30 14.34
C ALA A 2 28.59 -30.93 13.19
N VAL A 3 28.52 -29.65 12.83
CA VAL A 3 27.73 -29.18 11.69
C VAL A 3 28.65 -29.16 10.48
N ASN A 4 28.34 -29.98 9.47
CA ASN A 4 29.08 -30.01 8.21
C ASN A 4 28.53 -28.94 7.27
N LEU A 5 29.41 -28.08 6.75
CA LEU A 5 29.08 -27.15 5.67
C LEU A 5 28.81 -27.93 4.37
N THR A 6 27.95 -27.39 3.50
CA THR A 6 27.64 -28.02 2.21
C THR A 6 28.81 -27.82 1.25
N ALA A 7 29.70 -28.80 1.17
CA ALA A 7 30.89 -28.74 0.32
C ALA A 7 30.56 -28.46 -1.15
N GLY A 8 31.26 -27.50 -1.76
CA GLY A 8 31.08 -27.11 -3.16
C GLY A 8 29.84 -26.25 -3.43
N ALA A 9 29.09 -25.85 -2.40
CA ALA A 9 27.92 -25.00 -2.55
C ALA A 9 28.26 -23.64 -3.18
N ILE A 10 29.39 -23.02 -2.85
CA ILE A 10 29.76 -21.72 -3.44
C ILE A 10 30.02 -21.87 -4.94
N ALA A 11 30.64 -22.98 -5.36
CA ALA A 11 30.86 -23.28 -6.77
C ALA A 11 29.55 -23.53 -7.52
N ALA A 12 28.63 -24.32 -6.93
CA ALA A 12 27.32 -24.62 -7.52
C ALA A 12 26.44 -23.36 -7.66
N LEU A 13 26.43 -22.50 -6.62
CA LEU A 13 25.71 -21.22 -6.63
C LEU A 13 26.25 -20.23 -7.67
N SER A 14 27.51 -20.40 -8.09
CA SER A 14 28.21 -19.51 -9.02
C SER A 14 28.37 -20.09 -10.44
N THR A 15 27.81 -21.26 -10.73
CA THR A 15 27.88 -21.92 -12.06
C THR A 15 26.53 -22.36 -12.60
N SER A 16 25.50 -22.49 -11.76
CA SER A 16 24.15 -22.87 -12.20
C SER A 16 23.40 -21.67 -12.81
N GLU A 17 22.99 -21.79 -14.07
CA GLU A 17 22.07 -20.84 -14.74
C GLU A 17 20.60 -21.04 -14.34
N SER A 18 20.33 -22.07 -13.54
CA SER A 18 19.01 -22.41 -13.01
C SER A 18 19.12 -22.66 -11.51
N SER A 19 18.45 -21.84 -10.70
CA SER A 19 18.22 -22.14 -9.28
C SER A 19 17.57 -23.51 -9.17
N THR A 20 18.30 -24.53 -8.73
CA THR A 20 17.68 -25.82 -8.39
C THR A 20 16.87 -25.59 -7.11
N PRO A 21 15.52 -25.69 -7.15
CA PRO A 21 14.68 -25.27 -6.03
C PRO A 21 14.84 -26.11 -4.74
N ASP A 22 15.60 -27.22 -4.79
CA ASP A 22 15.77 -28.14 -3.67
C ASP A 22 17.11 -28.03 -2.93
N LEU A 23 18.08 -27.24 -3.40
CA LEU A 23 19.35 -27.10 -2.69
C LEU A 23 19.24 -26.05 -1.58
N LYS A 24 19.26 -26.49 -0.31
CA LYS A 24 19.32 -25.64 0.89
C LYS A 24 20.72 -25.67 1.53
N PRO A 25 21.70 -24.93 0.97
CA PRO A 25 23.09 -25.05 1.40
C PRO A 25 23.28 -24.50 2.82
N VAL A 26 24.11 -25.21 3.58
CA VAL A 26 24.59 -24.82 4.91
C VAL A 26 25.95 -24.16 4.73
N LEU A 27 26.03 -22.86 5.04
CA LEU A 27 27.20 -22.01 4.80
C LEU A 27 27.55 -21.23 6.07
N GLN A 28 28.83 -20.91 6.23
CA GLN A 28 29.31 -20.08 7.32
C GLN A 28 29.44 -18.63 6.89
N ILE A 29 29.03 -17.70 7.76
CA ILE A 29 29.24 -16.27 7.57
C ILE A 29 30.62 -15.89 8.12
N MET A 30 31.55 -15.59 7.22
CA MET A 30 32.91 -15.16 7.58
C MET A 30 32.99 -13.68 7.97
N ASP A 31 32.12 -12.85 7.38
CA ASP A 31 32.10 -11.40 7.62
C ASP A 31 30.75 -10.78 7.25
N ILE A 32 30.41 -9.67 7.92
CA ILE A 32 29.20 -8.88 7.66
C ILE A 32 29.61 -7.42 7.50
N LYS A 33 29.32 -6.83 6.33
CA LYS A 33 29.63 -5.41 6.04
C LYS A 33 28.37 -4.61 5.76
N LEU A 34 28.22 -3.46 6.42
CA LEU A 34 27.22 -2.47 6.09
C LEU A 34 27.66 -1.71 4.82
N ILE A 35 26.80 -1.66 3.81
CA ILE A 35 27.00 -0.88 2.59
C ILE A 35 26.23 0.43 2.74
N GLN A 36 26.94 1.54 2.88
CA GLN A 36 26.37 2.86 2.72
C GLN A 36 26.32 3.21 1.22
N THR A 37 25.12 3.39 0.66
CA THR A 37 24.97 3.94 -0.69
C THR A 37 25.27 5.42 -0.67
N GLN A 38 26.49 5.81 -1.06
CA GLN A 38 26.81 7.21 -1.34
C GLN A 38 26.08 7.63 -2.63
N THR A 39 24.88 8.17 -2.48
CA THR A 39 24.20 8.95 -3.52
C THR A 39 24.26 10.42 -3.06
N PRO A 40 24.72 11.38 -3.88
CA PRO A 40 24.82 12.77 -3.49
C PRO A 40 23.43 13.42 -3.51
N ALA A 41 22.60 13.10 -2.51
CA ALA A 41 21.31 13.70 -2.24
C ALA A 41 20.89 13.43 -0.79
N ALA A 42 21.76 13.77 0.16
CA ALA A 42 21.47 13.69 1.60
C ALA A 42 21.14 15.08 2.16
N ALA A 43 20.10 15.72 1.60
CA ALA A 43 19.56 16.98 2.09
C ALA A 43 18.04 17.06 1.84
N ALA A 44 17.30 15.98 2.10
CA ALA A 44 15.83 15.99 2.25
C ALA A 44 15.34 14.64 2.77
N GLY A 45 15.37 14.44 4.09
CA GLY A 45 14.47 13.51 4.83
C GLY A 45 14.31 12.05 4.38
N GLY A 46 15.18 11.49 3.54
CA GLY A 46 15.09 10.10 3.10
C GLY A 46 15.65 9.14 4.14
N GLU A 47 14.87 8.12 4.52
CA GLU A 47 15.33 7.01 5.37
C GLU A 47 16.61 6.36 4.79
N ASN A 48 17.68 6.30 5.58
CA ASN A 48 18.84 5.46 5.29
C ASN A 48 18.38 4.00 5.28
N LYS A 49 18.28 3.38 4.11
CA LYS A 49 18.09 1.93 4.01
C LYS A 49 19.43 1.23 4.20
N ASP A 50 19.69 0.77 5.43
CA ASP A 50 20.83 -0.10 5.74
C ASP A 50 20.82 -1.31 4.79
N ARG A 51 21.93 -1.55 4.10
CA ARG A 51 22.11 -2.76 3.26
C ARG A 51 23.30 -3.54 3.77
N TYR A 52 23.11 -4.83 4.03
CA TYR A 52 24.17 -5.70 4.51
C TYR A 52 24.71 -6.62 3.40
N ARG A 53 26.02 -6.83 3.41
CA ARG A 53 26.74 -7.81 2.59
C ARG A 53 27.32 -8.88 3.50
N PHE A 54 27.06 -10.13 3.18
CA PHE A 54 27.69 -11.28 3.82
C PHE A 54 28.85 -11.80 2.98
N LEU A 55 29.87 -12.29 3.66
CA LEU A 55 30.90 -13.15 3.07
C LEU A 55 30.59 -14.59 3.48
N LEU A 56 30.12 -15.40 2.54
CA LEU A 56 29.69 -16.79 2.79
C LEU A 56 30.79 -17.77 2.41
N SER A 57 30.98 -18.82 3.21
CA SER A 57 31.95 -19.90 3.02
C SER A 57 31.30 -21.27 3.08
N ASP A 58 31.71 -22.17 2.17
CA ASP A 58 31.39 -23.60 2.21
C ASP A 58 32.53 -24.45 2.82
N GLY A 59 33.58 -23.80 3.32
CA GLY A 59 34.78 -24.41 3.89
C GLY A 59 35.93 -24.66 2.90
N THR A 60 35.68 -24.52 1.59
CA THR A 60 36.71 -24.59 0.54
C THR A 60 36.80 -23.29 -0.27
N PHE A 61 35.67 -22.64 -0.50
CA PHE A 61 35.57 -21.36 -1.19
C PHE A 61 34.70 -20.37 -0.42
N PHE A 62 34.94 -19.08 -0.65
CA PHE A 62 34.05 -18.01 -0.18
C PHE A 62 33.64 -17.06 -1.29
N GLN A 63 32.44 -16.48 -1.16
CA GLN A 63 31.86 -15.51 -2.10
C GLN A 63 31.00 -14.47 -1.37
N GLN A 64 30.87 -13.28 -1.98
CA GLN A 64 30.02 -12.21 -1.46
C GLN A 64 28.55 -12.45 -1.80
N ALA A 65 27.67 -12.24 -0.82
CA ALA A 65 26.23 -12.30 -0.97
C ALA A 65 25.56 -11.04 -0.42
N MET A 66 24.48 -10.61 -1.08
CA MET A 66 23.65 -9.47 -0.67
C MET A 66 22.47 -9.97 0.14
N VAL A 67 22.17 -9.29 1.24
CA VAL A 67 21.04 -9.64 2.11
C VAL A 67 19.79 -8.87 1.67
N ALA A 68 18.67 -9.55 1.47
CA ALA A 68 17.39 -8.91 1.15
C ALA A 68 16.89 -8.05 2.32
N THR A 69 16.09 -7.02 2.01
CA THR A 69 15.63 -6.04 3.02
C THR A 69 14.84 -6.66 4.17
N GLN A 70 14.13 -7.75 3.91
CA GLN A 70 13.36 -8.48 4.92
C GLN A 70 14.20 -9.18 5.98
N LEU A 71 15.50 -9.40 5.72
CA LEU A 71 16.43 -10.02 6.66
C LEU A 71 17.31 -8.99 7.41
N ILE A 72 17.07 -7.69 7.20
CA ILE A 72 17.83 -6.62 7.87
C ILE A 72 17.66 -6.69 9.40
N ASP A 73 16.43 -6.91 9.88
CA ASP A 73 16.15 -6.95 11.31
C ASP A 73 16.80 -8.16 12.00
N VAL A 74 17.01 -9.26 11.27
CA VAL A 74 17.73 -10.45 11.76
C VAL A 74 19.22 -10.13 12.01
N VAL A 75 19.81 -9.27 11.17
CA VAL A 75 21.19 -8.78 11.37
C VAL A 75 21.25 -7.73 12.48
N ARG A 76 20.28 -6.80 12.52
CA ARG A 76 20.22 -5.71 13.51
C ARG A 76 19.98 -6.23 14.93
N SER A 77 19.15 -7.26 15.07
CA SER A 77 18.88 -7.96 16.33
C SER A 77 20.03 -8.88 16.78
N LYS A 78 21.13 -8.95 16.02
CA LYS A 78 22.30 -9.83 16.26
C LYS A 78 21.99 -11.32 16.30
N GLN A 79 20.85 -11.76 15.76
CA GLN A 79 20.56 -13.18 15.59
C GLN A 79 21.51 -13.84 14.57
N VAL A 80 22.02 -13.05 13.62
CA VAL A 80 23.08 -13.45 12.69
C VAL A 80 24.30 -12.56 12.90
N GLN A 81 25.47 -13.17 13.08
CA GLN A 81 26.72 -12.47 13.30
C GLN A 81 27.91 -13.15 12.61
N LYS A 82 29.09 -12.54 12.70
CA LYS A 82 30.32 -13.13 12.18
C LYS A 82 30.58 -14.47 12.88
N GLY A 83 30.83 -15.51 12.09
CA GLY A 83 31.01 -16.89 12.55
C GLY A 83 29.73 -17.71 12.63
N SER A 84 28.55 -17.14 12.38
CA SER A 84 27.30 -17.92 12.38
C SER A 84 27.25 -18.92 11.22
N ILE A 85 26.70 -20.10 11.47
CA ILE A 85 26.35 -21.07 10.42
C ILE A 85 24.88 -20.91 10.09
N ILE A 86 24.60 -20.67 8.81
CA ILE A 86 23.25 -20.47 8.30
C ILE A 86 22.90 -21.55 7.29
N GLN A 87 21.65 -21.98 7.29
CA GLN A 87 21.05 -22.69 6.16
C GLN A 87 20.31 -21.66 5.30
N MET A 88 20.69 -21.55 4.04
CA MET A 88 19.93 -20.70 3.10
C MET A 88 18.67 -21.44 2.67
N THR A 89 17.51 -20.91 3.06
CA THR A 89 16.20 -21.50 2.76
C THR A 89 15.59 -20.96 1.47
N GLN A 90 15.90 -19.70 1.13
CA GLN A 90 15.46 -19.07 -0.10
C GLN A 90 16.53 -18.08 -0.59
N TYR A 91 16.92 -18.18 -1.86
CA TYR A 91 17.94 -17.31 -2.45
C TYR A 91 17.78 -17.21 -3.97
N THR A 92 18.44 -16.23 -4.56
CA THR A 92 18.52 -16.05 -6.01
C THR A 92 19.96 -15.77 -6.41
N CYS A 93 20.42 -16.38 -7.49
CA CYS A 93 21.73 -16.14 -8.08
C CYS A 93 21.54 -15.44 -9.42
N ASN A 94 21.98 -14.18 -9.53
CA ASN A 94 21.84 -13.39 -10.75
C ASN A 94 23.21 -13.14 -11.39
N ARG A 95 23.30 -13.25 -12.72
CA ARG A 95 24.50 -12.91 -13.49
C ARG A 95 24.40 -11.47 -14.01
N ILE A 96 25.34 -10.60 -13.63
CA ILE A 96 25.44 -9.23 -14.13
C ILE A 96 26.86 -8.99 -14.67
N ARG A 97 26.97 -8.70 -15.98
CA ARG A 97 28.23 -8.27 -16.65
C ARG A 97 29.46 -9.12 -16.28
N ASP A 98 29.29 -10.44 -16.21
CA ASP A 98 30.29 -11.47 -15.85
C ASP A 98 30.62 -11.67 -14.37
N ARG A 99 29.77 -11.19 -13.45
CA ARG A 99 29.83 -11.55 -12.03
C ARG A 99 28.53 -12.19 -11.56
N PHE A 100 28.65 -13.26 -10.77
CA PHE A 100 27.53 -13.87 -10.06
C PHE A 100 27.27 -13.11 -8.75
N ILE A 101 26.02 -12.69 -8.56
CA ILE A 101 25.54 -12.02 -7.36
C ILE A 101 24.54 -12.94 -6.68
N ILE A 102 24.88 -13.37 -5.47
CA ILE A 102 24.00 -14.15 -4.61
C ILE A 102 23.15 -13.18 -3.80
N ILE A 103 21.83 -13.36 -3.80
CA ILE A 103 20.88 -12.58 -2.99
C ILE A 103 20.18 -13.55 -2.04
N ILE A 104 20.39 -13.37 -0.74
CA ILE A 104 19.77 -14.19 0.31
C ILE A 104 18.40 -13.58 0.65
N ILE A 105 17.35 -14.38 0.49
CA ILE A 105 15.96 -13.98 0.72
C ILE A 105 15.47 -14.57 2.05
N GLY A 106 15.83 -15.81 2.34
CA GLY A 106 15.52 -16.52 3.58
C GLY A 106 16.71 -17.33 4.08
N LEU A 107 16.92 -17.31 5.40
CA LEU A 107 17.93 -18.12 6.09
C LEU A 107 17.40 -18.61 7.44
N ASN A 108 17.93 -19.74 7.91
CA ASN A 108 17.79 -20.20 9.29
C ASN A 108 19.18 -20.25 9.94
N VAL A 109 19.30 -19.76 11.18
CA VAL A 109 20.55 -19.86 11.95
C VAL A 109 20.61 -21.23 12.59
N ILE A 110 21.68 -21.99 12.31
CA ILE A 110 21.93 -23.30 12.91
C ILE A 110 22.83 -23.15 14.13
N ILE A 111 23.89 -22.33 13.99
CA ILE A 111 24.87 -22.05 15.05
C ILE A 111 25.12 -20.54 15.09
N ASP A 112 25.01 -19.96 16.28
CA ASP A 112 25.15 -18.51 16.48
C ASP A 112 26.60 -18.03 16.29
N THR A 113 27.60 -18.81 16.73
CA THR A 113 29.03 -18.54 16.52
C THR A 113 29.85 -19.83 16.44
N CYS A 114 30.80 -19.86 15.51
CA CYS A 114 31.87 -20.86 15.46
C CYS A 114 33.10 -20.26 14.76
N ASP A 115 34.26 -20.87 15.00
CA ASP A 115 35.49 -20.54 14.29
C ASP A 115 35.36 -20.88 12.80
N ILE A 116 36.14 -20.20 11.95
CA ILE A 116 36.11 -20.43 10.50
C ILE A 116 36.43 -21.90 10.21
N ILE A 117 35.50 -22.57 9.54
CA ILE A 117 35.61 -23.98 9.18
C ILE A 117 36.31 -24.07 7.82
N GLY A 118 37.41 -24.82 7.75
CA GLY A 118 38.19 -25.04 6.52
C GLY A 118 39.20 -23.94 6.19
N ASP A 119 39.77 -23.99 4.98
CA ASP A 119 40.69 -22.96 4.42
C ASP A 119 40.06 -22.36 3.15
N PRO A 120 39.01 -21.52 3.30
CA PRO A 120 38.23 -21.07 2.17
C PRO A 120 39.00 -20.04 1.32
N LYS A 121 39.06 -20.27 0.01
CA LYS A 121 39.72 -19.40 -0.98
C LYS A 121 38.68 -18.56 -1.75
N PRO A 122 39.04 -17.37 -2.27
CA PRO A 122 38.11 -16.60 -3.10
C PRO A 122 37.75 -17.39 -4.36
N PHE A 123 36.45 -17.55 -4.63
CA PHE A 123 36.00 -18.25 -5.82
C PHE A 123 36.24 -17.41 -7.08
N SER A 124 36.95 -17.96 -8.08
CA SER A 124 37.16 -17.33 -9.38
C SER A 124 36.69 -18.26 -10.51
N VAL A 125 35.77 -17.78 -11.34
CA VAL A 125 35.28 -18.52 -12.51
C VAL A 125 36.35 -18.45 -13.60
N LYS A 126 37.01 -19.57 -13.92
CA LYS A 126 37.82 -19.69 -15.13
C LYS A 126 36.91 -20.10 -16.29
N LEU A 127 36.67 -19.19 -17.23
CA LEU A 127 35.99 -19.49 -18.49
C LEU A 127 36.95 -20.29 -19.41
N PRO A 128 36.46 -21.29 -20.17
CA PRO A 128 37.28 -21.92 -21.20
C PRO A 128 37.49 -20.93 -22.36
N GLY A 129 38.75 -20.56 -22.60
CA GLY A 129 39.17 -19.80 -23.77
C GLY A 129 39.55 -18.34 -23.53
N ASN A 130 40.65 -18.09 -22.81
CA ASN A 130 41.61 -17.05 -23.18
C ASN A 130 42.89 -17.19 -22.34
N ASP A 131 44.00 -17.55 -22.98
CA ASP A 131 45.33 -17.48 -22.38
C ASP A 131 45.79 -16.01 -22.36
N THR A 132 46.08 -15.48 -21.18
CA THR A 132 47.21 -14.55 -20.97
C THR A 132 47.53 -14.40 -19.48
N SER A 133 48.81 -14.54 -19.19
CA SER A 133 49.49 -14.60 -17.89
C SER A 133 49.26 -13.40 -16.96
N SER A 134 48.91 -13.67 -15.71
CA SER A 134 48.97 -12.72 -14.59
C SER A 134 50.33 -12.81 -13.88
N ILE A 135 51.07 -11.71 -13.85
CA ILE A 135 52.24 -11.53 -12.97
C ILE A 135 51.76 -11.28 -11.54
N GLU A 136 52.28 -12.08 -10.63
CA GLU A 136 52.10 -12.02 -9.18
C GLU A 136 52.74 -10.76 -8.57
N ARG A 137 52.10 -10.20 -7.54
CA ARG A 137 52.82 -9.46 -6.48
C ARG A 137 52.45 -10.01 -5.12
N SER A 138 53.34 -10.86 -4.64
CA SER A 138 53.44 -11.39 -3.29
C SER A 138 53.84 -10.28 -2.31
N GLY A 139 53.22 -10.27 -1.12
CA GLY A 139 53.63 -9.41 0.00
C GLY A 139 54.67 -10.07 0.90
N ALA A 140 55.28 -9.28 1.79
CA ALA A 140 55.91 -9.66 3.06
C ALA A 140 56.35 -8.39 3.84
N PRO A 141 56.69 -8.45 5.14
CA PRO A 141 55.96 -9.04 6.27
C PRO A 141 55.90 -8.08 7.51
N MET A 142 55.29 -8.57 8.60
CA MET A 142 55.09 -7.91 9.90
C MET A 142 56.36 -7.39 10.59
N GLN A 143 56.25 -6.32 11.40
CA GLN A 143 56.86 -6.28 12.73
C GLN A 143 56.23 -5.26 13.70
N SER A 144 56.44 -5.57 14.97
CA SER A 144 55.81 -5.15 16.23
C SER A 144 56.25 -3.80 16.82
N SER A 145 55.46 -3.37 17.82
CA SER A 145 55.87 -2.78 19.11
C SER A 145 55.53 -1.30 19.41
N LEU A 146 55.19 -1.13 20.70
CA LEU A 146 54.76 0.05 21.42
C LEU A 146 55.84 1.14 21.56
N ASN A 147 55.34 2.34 21.93
CA ASN A 147 55.93 3.43 22.72
C ASN A 147 56.70 4.57 22.01
N GLN A 148 56.30 5.78 22.46
CA GLN A 148 56.84 7.15 22.35
C GLN A 148 58.39 7.30 22.47
N PRO A 149 59.03 8.50 22.36
CA PRO A 149 58.53 9.87 22.14
C PRO A 149 59.27 10.66 21.01
N ALA A 150 58.83 11.90 20.73
CA ALA A 150 59.53 12.90 19.90
C ALA A 150 60.86 13.38 20.56
N PRO A 151 61.84 13.98 19.83
CA PRO A 151 61.76 15.43 19.53
C PRO A 151 62.55 15.98 18.28
N THR A 152 62.11 17.17 17.84
CA THR A 152 62.76 18.35 17.14
C THR A 152 63.93 18.24 16.15
N VAL A 153 63.88 19.05 15.06
CA VAL A 153 64.74 20.25 14.79
C VAL A 153 64.26 21.07 13.54
N THR A 154 63.95 22.36 13.79
CA THR A 154 63.96 23.64 13.00
C THR A 154 63.59 23.82 11.50
N ARG A 155 62.49 24.57 11.26
CA ARG A 155 62.29 25.96 10.68
C ARG A 155 63.35 26.60 9.73
N PRO A 156 63.01 27.61 8.87
CA PRO A 156 62.03 28.74 9.06
C PRO A 156 61.04 29.00 7.89
N ASN A 157 59.77 29.44 8.12
CA ASN A 157 59.20 30.74 8.58
C ASN A 157 59.26 31.84 7.48
N THR A 158 58.17 32.54 7.09
CA THR A 158 57.47 33.64 7.82
C THR A 158 56.11 33.96 7.14
N ASN A 159 54.96 33.92 7.84
CA ASN A 159 54.33 34.95 8.72
C ASN A 159 53.58 36.05 7.93
N ALA A 160 52.46 36.65 8.37
CA ALA A 160 51.57 36.58 9.55
C ALA A 160 50.37 37.53 9.20
N GLY A 161 49.12 37.39 9.65
CA GLY A 161 48.61 37.39 11.03
C GLY A 161 48.07 38.79 11.43
N PRO A 162 47.58 39.01 12.67
CA PRO A 162 46.32 38.51 13.26
C PRO A 162 45.64 39.65 14.11
N PRO A 163 45.05 39.54 15.35
CA PRO A 163 44.46 38.43 16.15
C PRO A 163 43.23 38.78 17.11
N VAL A 164 42.78 37.75 17.89
CA VAL A 164 42.17 37.63 19.28
C VAL A 164 40.69 37.95 19.67
N HIS A 165 40.15 36.99 20.44
CA HIS A 165 38.96 36.87 21.31
C HIS A 165 38.85 37.83 22.53
N ALA A 166 37.63 38.05 23.04
CA ALA A 166 37.21 37.85 24.45
C ALA A 166 35.69 38.08 24.69
N ARG A 167 35.13 37.44 25.73
CA ARG A 167 33.76 37.58 26.25
C ARG A 167 33.68 38.68 27.31
N THR A 168 32.57 39.42 27.37
CA THR A 168 32.05 40.07 28.60
C THR A 168 30.53 40.33 28.52
N SER A 169 29.95 40.48 29.72
CA SER A 169 28.55 40.55 30.14
C SER A 169 27.98 41.99 30.15
N GLU A 170 26.68 42.12 30.46
CA GLU A 170 25.88 43.28 30.92
C GLU A 170 24.95 43.91 29.85
N HIS A 171 23.62 43.74 29.95
CA HIS A 171 22.61 44.38 30.85
C HIS A 171 22.29 45.84 30.54
N ASN A 172 20.99 46.08 30.26
CA ASN A 172 20.20 47.31 30.46
C ASN A 172 20.62 48.57 29.68
N ALA A 173 19.76 49.50 29.28
CA ALA A 173 18.32 49.69 29.41
C ALA A 173 17.94 50.85 28.48
N GLY A 174 16.70 50.84 27.97
CA GLY A 174 15.91 52.05 27.65
C GLY A 174 16.47 53.01 26.59
N LEU A 175 15.74 53.98 26.07
CA LEU A 175 14.39 54.43 26.31
C LEU A 175 14.06 55.47 25.22
N HIS A 176 12.83 55.41 24.70
CA HIS A 176 12.02 56.49 24.11
C HIS A 176 12.57 57.36 22.95
N SER A 177 11.95 57.34 21.76
CA SER A 177 10.62 57.86 21.39
C SER A 177 10.55 59.39 21.37
N TYR A 178 10.27 59.95 20.19
CA TYR A 178 9.26 60.99 19.88
C TYR A 178 8.91 60.78 18.38
N GLY A 179 7.68 60.41 17.98
CA GLY A 179 6.48 61.25 17.85
C GLY A 179 6.63 62.17 16.62
N ASN A 180 5.73 62.35 15.64
CA ASN A 180 4.31 62.11 15.36
C ASN A 180 4.20 62.50 13.84
N GLY A 181 3.48 61.86 12.90
CA GLY A 181 2.03 61.80 12.73
C GLY A 181 1.56 62.32 11.34
N ARG A 182 0.70 61.53 10.65
CA ARG A 182 -0.36 61.87 9.65
C ARG A 182 0.04 62.54 8.32
N SER A 183 -0.62 62.37 7.16
CA SER A 183 -1.65 61.48 6.58
C SER A 183 -1.83 61.88 5.08
N ALA A 184 -2.42 60.98 4.29
CA ALA A 184 -3.33 61.21 3.14
C ALA A 184 -2.81 61.22 1.67
N VAL A 185 -3.15 60.12 0.95
CA VAL A 185 -3.86 59.89 -0.35
C VAL A 185 -4.14 61.07 -1.34
N PRO A 186 -4.61 60.84 -2.61
CA PRO A 186 -4.71 59.60 -3.44
C PRO A 186 -4.34 59.74 -4.96
N MET A 187 -4.32 58.61 -5.69
CA MET A 187 -5.23 58.26 -6.84
C MET A 187 -4.59 57.48 -8.03
N GLN A 188 -5.47 56.90 -8.86
CA GLN A 188 -5.43 55.69 -9.71
C GLN A 188 -5.01 55.84 -11.20
N SER A 189 -4.67 54.68 -11.81
CA SER A 189 -5.14 54.08 -13.09
C SER A 189 -4.38 54.19 -14.43
N SER A 190 -4.50 53.06 -15.17
CA SER A 190 -4.54 52.83 -16.65
C SER A 190 -3.21 52.48 -17.35
N PHE A 191 -3.02 51.28 -17.94
CA PHE A 191 -3.59 50.60 -19.14
C PHE A 191 -2.97 50.98 -20.50
N ASN A 192 -2.68 49.92 -21.28
CA ASN A 192 -2.62 49.75 -22.75
C ASN A 192 -1.31 49.83 -23.56
N GLN A 193 -1.21 48.83 -24.47
CA GLN A 193 -0.31 48.68 -25.64
C GLN A 193 -0.49 49.83 -26.67
N PRO A 194 0.30 49.94 -27.77
CA PRO A 194 -0.05 49.19 -29.02
C PRO A 194 1.07 48.93 -30.09
N THR A 195 0.80 47.91 -30.93
CA THR A 195 1.02 47.65 -32.38
C THR A 195 2.03 48.40 -33.31
N THR A 196 2.67 47.61 -34.22
CA THR A 196 2.94 47.76 -35.69
C THR A 196 3.75 48.99 -36.20
N THR A 197 4.65 49.02 -37.22
CA THR A 197 4.71 48.42 -38.59
C THR A 197 6.03 48.85 -39.31
N VAL A 198 6.57 48.01 -40.22
CA VAL A 198 7.25 48.31 -41.53
C VAL A 198 8.64 49.03 -41.51
N THR A 199 9.74 48.55 -42.14
CA THR A 199 10.12 48.80 -43.56
C THR A 199 11.38 47.98 -44.02
N ARG A 200 11.31 47.45 -45.26
CA ARG A 200 12.27 46.89 -46.29
C ARG A 200 13.80 47.26 -46.26
N PRO A 201 14.70 46.75 -47.16
CA PRO A 201 14.81 45.46 -47.92
C PRO A 201 16.26 44.86 -48.07
N ASN A 202 16.32 43.66 -48.69
CA ASN A 202 17.27 43.16 -49.73
C ASN A 202 18.60 42.40 -49.41
N THR A 203 18.70 41.25 -50.13
CA THR A 203 19.86 40.56 -50.75
C THR A 203 20.94 39.82 -49.95
N ASN A 204 20.92 38.49 -50.15
CA ASN A 204 22.00 37.50 -50.29
C ASN A 204 23.45 38.00 -50.42
N VAL A 205 24.42 37.31 -49.78
CA VAL A 205 25.44 36.43 -50.40
C VAL A 205 26.28 35.78 -49.27
N GLY A 206 26.71 34.52 -49.49
CA GLY A 206 27.34 33.59 -48.54
C GLY A 206 28.82 33.86 -48.13
N PRO A 207 29.47 32.85 -47.51
CA PRO A 207 30.61 33.04 -46.60
C PRO A 207 31.98 32.78 -47.25
N PRO A 208 33.09 33.25 -46.65
CA PRO A 208 34.42 32.84 -47.05
C PRO A 208 34.98 31.72 -46.16
N VAL A 209 35.74 30.84 -46.82
CA VAL A 209 36.68 29.85 -46.28
C VAL A 209 38.10 30.37 -46.56
N TYR A 210 39.07 29.97 -45.72
CA TYR A 210 40.53 29.71 -45.94
C TYR A 210 41.21 29.85 -44.55
N ASN A 211 42.26 29.15 -44.12
CA ASN A 211 43.07 28.00 -44.53
C ASN A 211 44.09 27.77 -43.39
N ASN A 212 44.64 26.57 -43.20
CA ASN A 212 46.10 26.34 -43.25
C ASN A 212 46.52 24.89 -42.97
N ALA A 213 47.57 24.51 -43.69
CA ALA A 213 48.22 23.21 -43.79
C ALA A 213 49.25 22.94 -42.68
N PHE A 214 49.77 21.70 -42.56
CA PHE A 214 51.18 21.35 -42.78
C PHE A 214 51.52 19.85 -42.55
N ASN A 215 52.10 19.26 -43.61
CA ASN A 215 53.32 18.42 -43.68
C ASN A 215 53.34 16.87 -43.70
N ASN A 216 54.28 16.39 -44.54
CA ASN A 216 54.56 15.09 -45.17
C ASN A 216 55.33 14.04 -44.33
N ASN A 217 55.27 12.75 -44.71
CA ASN A 217 56.42 12.02 -45.32
C ASN A 217 56.19 10.54 -45.75
N SER A 218 56.68 10.24 -46.98
CA SER A 218 57.44 9.07 -47.51
C SER A 218 56.90 7.63 -47.73
N VAL A 219 56.71 7.28 -49.02
CA VAL A 219 57.40 6.26 -49.88
C VAL A 219 57.63 4.80 -49.40
N ASN A 220 57.01 3.78 -50.05
CA ASN A 220 57.64 2.79 -51.00
C ASN A 220 56.74 1.58 -51.43
N ASN A 221 56.45 1.50 -52.74
CA ASN A 221 56.57 0.37 -53.70
C ASN A 221 56.23 -1.12 -53.35
N ARG A 222 55.30 -1.76 -54.11
CA ARG A 222 55.57 -2.82 -55.16
C ARG A 222 54.32 -3.55 -55.71
N MET A 223 54.26 -3.59 -57.06
CA MET A 223 53.84 -4.67 -58.00
C MET A 223 52.38 -4.97 -58.40
N SER A 224 52.21 -5.04 -59.73
CA SER A 224 51.01 -5.22 -60.58
C SER A 224 50.65 -6.67 -60.92
N SER A 225 49.41 -6.89 -61.40
CA SER A 225 49.14 -7.71 -62.60
C SER A 225 47.89 -7.24 -63.36
N ILE A 226 47.81 -7.57 -64.64
CA ILE A 226 47.13 -6.88 -65.76
C ILE A 226 45.92 -7.69 -66.32
N ARG A 227 44.75 -7.01 -66.42
CA ARG A 227 43.68 -6.97 -67.49
C ARG A 227 42.97 -8.28 -67.98
N PRO A 228 41.82 -8.21 -68.73
CA PRO A 228 41.15 -7.05 -69.36
C PRO A 228 39.63 -6.88 -69.15
N ALA A 229 39.16 -5.70 -69.54
CA ALA A 229 37.78 -5.26 -69.61
C ALA A 229 37.09 -5.63 -70.94
N PHE A 230 35.77 -5.84 -70.90
CA PHE A 230 34.87 -5.68 -72.04
C PHE A 230 33.81 -4.62 -71.73
N ASN A 231 33.70 -3.66 -72.66
CA ASN A 231 32.74 -2.57 -72.75
C ASN A 231 31.28 -3.04 -72.76
N GLN A 232 30.39 -2.30 -72.06
CA GLN A 232 29.10 -1.88 -72.62
C GLN A 232 28.73 -0.46 -72.15
N MET A 233 28.22 0.33 -73.09
CA MET A 233 27.85 1.75 -72.98
C MET A 233 26.56 1.97 -72.15
N PRO A 234 26.37 3.14 -71.52
CA PRO A 234 25.12 3.47 -70.84
C PRO A 234 24.07 4.01 -71.83
N PRO A 235 22.82 3.52 -71.83
CA PRO A 235 21.75 4.16 -72.59
C PRO A 235 21.22 5.41 -71.86
N MET A 236 21.01 6.43 -72.67
CA MET A 236 20.52 7.77 -72.38
C MET A 236 19.26 7.80 -71.50
N TYR A 237 19.28 8.64 -70.48
CA TYR A 237 18.09 9.06 -69.73
C TYR A 237 17.25 10.03 -70.57
N GLY A 238 16.03 9.61 -70.92
CA GLY A 238 14.97 10.50 -71.39
C GLY A 238 14.23 11.11 -70.19
N ASN A 239 14.05 12.43 -70.21
CA ASN A 239 13.24 13.20 -69.29
C ASN A 239 11.84 12.58 -69.07
N ARG A 240 11.49 12.29 -67.81
CA ARG A 240 10.11 12.24 -67.33
C ARG A 240 9.98 13.21 -66.15
N GLY A 241 8.89 13.97 -66.15
CA GLY A 241 8.56 15.01 -65.16
C GLY A 241 8.42 14.50 -63.72
N PRO A 242 8.02 15.36 -62.76
CA PRO A 242 8.10 15.05 -61.34
C PRO A 242 7.28 13.80 -61.03
N ALA A 243 7.98 12.72 -60.68
CA ALA A 243 7.38 11.50 -60.20
C ALA A 243 6.57 11.87 -58.94
N ALA A 244 5.24 11.76 -59.05
CA ALA A 244 4.40 11.57 -57.88
C ALA A 244 5.02 10.40 -57.10
N LYS A 245 5.47 10.67 -55.86
CA LYS A 245 5.93 9.63 -54.94
C LYS A 245 4.78 8.66 -54.78
N THR A 246 4.81 7.57 -55.56
CA THR A 246 3.95 6.42 -55.36
C THR A 246 4.49 5.78 -54.09
N GLU A 247 4.00 6.22 -52.93
CA GLU A 247 4.17 5.46 -51.70
C GLU A 247 3.51 4.11 -51.95
N ALA A 248 4.33 3.08 -52.20
CA ALA A 248 3.85 1.71 -52.19
C ALA A 248 3.10 1.50 -50.85
N PRO A 249 1.91 0.86 -50.86
CA PRO A 249 1.12 0.69 -49.65
C PRO A 249 2.01 0.06 -48.58
N ALA A 250 2.10 0.73 -47.44
CA ALA A 250 2.96 0.29 -46.36
C ALA A 250 2.58 -1.15 -45.99
N ARG A 251 3.54 -2.07 -46.10
CA ARG A 251 3.31 -3.49 -45.84
C ARG A 251 2.81 -3.63 -44.41
N VAL A 252 1.55 -4.03 -44.25
CA VAL A 252 0.94 -4.30 -42.94
C VAL A 252 1.58 -5.56 -42.38
N ILE A 253 2.09 -5.48 -41.16
CA ILE A 253 2.77 -6.55 -40.44
C ILE A 253 1.89 -6.92 -39.23
N PRO A 254 1.69 -8.21 -38.92
CA PRO A 254 0.96 -8.59 -37.72
C PRO A 254 1.71 -8.20 -36.45
N ILE A 255 0.98 -7.93 -35.38
CA ILE A 255 1.56 -7.51 -34.08
C ILE A 255 2.62 -8.52 -33.58
N ALA A 256 2.39 -9.83 -33.76
CA ALA A 256 3.30 -10.87 -33.31
C ALA A 256 4.67 -10.85 -34.02
N ALA A 257 4.76 -10.26 -35.22
CA ALA A 257 5.99 -10.18 -36.01
C ALA A 257 6.77 -8.87 -35.80
N LEU A 258 6.27 -7.95 -34.97
CA LEU A 258 6.97 -6.72 -34.61
C LEU A 258 8.21 -7.02 -33.77
N ASN A 259 9.32 -6.38 -34.11
CA ASN A 259 10.55 -6.44 -33.31
C ASN A 259 11.28 -5.08 -33.26
N PRO A 260 12.18 -4.87 -32.27
CA PRO A 260 12.92 -3.61 -32.11
C PRO A 260 13.85 -3.22 -33.27
N TYR A 261 14.20 -4.17 -34.14
CA TYR A 261 15.15 -3.98 -35.22
C TYR A 261 14.48 -3.55 -36.54
N GLN A 262 13.15 -3.60 -36.61
CA GLN A 262 12.38 -3.13 -37.75
C GLN A 262 12.13 -1.63 -37.65
N GLY A 263 12.86 -0.84 -38.44
CA GLY A 263 12.71 0.63 -38.47
C GLY A 263 11.49 1.14 -39.25
N LYS A 264 10.88 0.31 -40.11
CA LYS A 264 9.66 0.62 -40.87
C LYS A 264 8.65 -0.50 -40.70
N TRP A 265 7.54 -0.19 -40.05
CA TRP A 265 6.43 -1.11 -39.84
C TRP A 265 5.12 -0.32 -39.85
N THR A 266 4.06 -1.02 -40.24
CA THR A 266 2.68 -0.57 -40.17
C THR A 266 1.85 -1.72 -39.65
N ILE A 267 1.00 -1.48 -38.65
CA ILE A 267 0.04 -2.47 -38.14
C ILE A 267 -1.38 -1.98 -38.39
N LYS A 268 -2.30 -2.91 -38.66
CA LYS A 268 -3.74 -2.68 -38.65
C LYS A 268 -4.27 -3.30 -37.37
N ALA A 269 -4.74 -2.49 -36.44
CA ALA A 269 -5.14 -3.01 -35.13
C ALA A 269 -6.35 -2.26 -34.57
N ARG A 270 -7.20 -2.99 -33.85
CA ARG A 270 -8.34 -2.44 -33.10
C ARG A 270 -7.85 -1.95 -31.74
N VAL A 271 -8.27 -0.76 -31.35
CA VAL A 271 -8.00 -0.24 -30.01
C VAL A 271 -8.94 -0.95 -29.03
N THR A 272 -8.38 -1.76 -28.14
CA THR A 272 -9.15 -2.50 -27.14
C THR A 272 -9.27 -1.73 -25.85
N ALA A 273 -8.24 -1.02 -25.42
CA ALA A 273 -8.24 -0.22 -24.19
C ALA A 273 -7.61 1.15 -24.41
N LYS A 274 -8.09 2.17 -23.72
CA LYS A 274 -7.48 3.50 -23.70
C LYS A 274 -7.37 3.99 -22.27
N GLY A 275 -6.14 4.26 -21.83
CA GLY A 275 -5.85 4.87 -20.54
C GLY A 275 -6.05 6.38 -20.57
N GLU A 276 -6.24 6.96 -19.39
CA GLU A 276 -6.37 8.40 -19.20
C GLU A 276 -5.08 9.16 -19.48
N LEU A 277 -5.22 10.43 -19.85
CA LEU A 277 -4.10 11.35 -19.99
C LEU A 277 -3.57 11.71 -18.59
N ARG A 278 -2.44 11.11 -18.21
CA ARG A 278 -1.81 11.32 -16.91
C ARG A 278 -0.71 12.35 -17.02
N HIS A 279 -0.59 13.18 -15.99
CA HIS A 279 0.54 14.09 -15.82
C HIS A 279 1.59 13.44 -14.92
N TYR A 280 2.87 13.61 -15.27
CA TYR A 280 4.00 13.20 -14.44
C TYR A 280 4.98 14.36 -14.32
N SER A 281 5.69 14.41 -13.19
CA SER A 281 6.79 15.35 -12.98
C SER A 281 8.06 14.54 -12.69
N ASN A 282 9.14 14.81 -13.43
CA ASN A 282 10.43 14.19 -13.19
C ASN A 282 11.55 15.23 -13.24
N ALA A 283 12.78 14.81 -12.93
CA ALA A 283 13.95 15.72 -12.94
C ALA A 283 14.23 16.40 -14.30
N LYS A 284 13.63 15.92 -15.40
CA LYS A 284 13.73 16.51 -16.74
C LYS A 284 12.56 17.45 -17.06
N GLY A 285 11.60 17.60 -16.15
CA GLY A 285 10.44 18.48 -16.27
C GLY A 285 9.11 17.75 -16.13
N ASP A 286 8.04 18.54 -16.24
CA ASP A 286 6.67 18.04 -16.26
C ASP A 286 6.31 17.52 -17.65
N GLY A 287 5.53 16.44 -17.70
CA GLY A 287 5.13 15.79 -18.92
C GLY A 287 3.76 15.13 -18.81
N LYS A 288 3.26 14.69 -19.95
CA LYS A 288 1.99 13.97 -20.07
C LYS A 288 2.21 12.62 -20.73
N VAL A 289 1.43 11.62 -20.32
CA VAL A 289 1.50 10.29 -20.91
C VAL A 289 0.11 9.66 -20.92
N PHE A 290 -0.23 9.00 -22.02
CA PHE A 290 -1.32 8.04 -22.03
C PHE A 290 -0.88 6.79 -22.80
N SER A 291 -1.52 5.68 -22.49
CA SER A 291 -1.27 4.39 -23.13
C SER A 291 -2.58 3.76 -23.55
N PHE A 292 -2.56 3.02 -24.65
CA PHE A 292 -3.71 2.28 -25.17
C PHE A 292 -3.25 0.91 -25.64
N ASP A 293 -4.16 -0.06 -25.58
CA ASP A 293 -3.91 -1.44 -25.96
C ASP A 293 -4.54 -1.72 -27.33
N LEU A 294 -3.81 -2.47 -28.14
CA LEU A 294 -4.11 -2.77 -29.53
C LEU A 294 -4.23 -4.27 -29.70
N LEU A 295 -5.19 -4.70 -30.50
CA LEU A 295 -5.45 -6.09 -30.85
C LEU A 295 -5.49 -6.23 -32.38
N ASP A 296 -4.79 -7.24 -32.87
CA ASP A 296 -4.87 -7.74 -34.24
C ASP A 296 -5.24 -9.23 -34.19
N SER A 297 -5.43 -9.85 -35.34
CA SER A 297 -5.65 -11.29 -35.53
C SER A 297 -4.68 -12.19 -34.75
N ASP A 298 -3.41 -11.78 -34.64
CA ASP A 298 -2.32 -12.60 -34.09
C ASP A 298 -1.87 -12.23 -32.67
N GLY A 299 -2.39 -11.17 -32.07
CA GLY A 299 -2.01 -10.82 -30.69
C GLY A 299 -2.29 -9.39 -30.25
N GLU A 300 -1.88 -9.10 -29.01
CA GLU A 300 -2.08 -7.82 -28.33
C GLU A 300 -0.75 -7.08 -28.12
N ILE A 301 -0.76 -5.75 -28.20
CA ILE A 301 0.39 -4.91 -27.86
C ILE A 301 -0.05 -3.58 -27.27
N ARG A 302 0.78 -3.03 -26.38
CA ARG A 302 0.53 -1.73 -25.78
C ARG A 302 1.27 -0.65 -26.54
N ALA A 303 0.60 0.46 -26.84
CA ALA A 303 1.19 1.67 -27.37
C ALA A 303 1.14 2.80 -26.32
N THR A 304 2.23 3.56 -26.20
CA THR A 304 2.37 4.68 -25.25
C THR A 304 2.76 5.95 -25.99
N CYS A 305 2.10 7.06 -25.67
CA CYS A 305 2.39 8.38 -26.22
C CYS A 305 2.84 9.32 -25.10
N PHE A 306 3.87 10.12 -25.36
CA PHE A 306 4.40 11.11 -24.43
C PHE A 306 4.22 12.55 -24.96
N ASN A 307 3.94 13.49 -24.06
CA ASN A 307 3.97 14.93 -24.27
C ASN A 307 3.16 15.40 -25.49
N ALA A 308 3.78 16.10 -26.44
CA ALA A 308 3.11 16.63 -27.63
C ALA A 308 2.42 15.54 -28.47
N VAL A 309 3.00 14.33 -28.53
CA VAL A 309 2.41 13.18 -29.22
C VAL A 309 1.17 12.69 -28.47
N ALA A 310 1.18 12.78 -27.14
CA ALA A 310 0.03 12.47 -26.32
C ALA A 310 -1.14 13.42 -26.63
N ASP A 311 -0.89 14.72 -26.62
CA ASP A 311 -1.91 15.74 -26.90
C ASP A 311 -2.46 15.61 -28.34
N GLN A 312 -1.62 15.22 -29.31
CA GLN A 312 -2.02 15.02 -30.72
C GLN A 312 -2.97 13.83 -30.91
N PHE A 313 -2.62 12.66 -30.37
CA PHE A 313 -3.35 11.42 -30.67
C PHE A 313 -4.44 11.07 -29.66
N TYR A 314 -4.43 11.69 -28.47
CA TYR A 314 -5.40 11.35 -27.42
C TYR A 314 -6.84 11.49 -27.88
N ASN A 315 -7.19 12.57 -28.57
CA ASN A 315 -8.57 12.78 -29.04
C ASN A 315 -8.91 11.98 -30.31
N GLN A 316 -7.91 11.49 -31.05
CA GLN A 316 -8.13 10.73 -32.29
C GLN A 316 -8.37 9.24 -32.02
N ILE A 317 -7.86 8.73 -30.90
CA ILE A 317 -7.94 7.31 -30.53
C ILE A 317 -9.21 7.06 -29.73
N GLU A 318 -10.05 6.19 -30.26
CA GLU A 318 -11.29 5.74 -29.65
C GLU A 318 -11.30 4.22 -29.53
N VAL A 319 -11.83 3.72 -28.41
CA VAL A 319 -11.95 2.29 -28.15
C VAL A 319 -12.94 1.66 -29.13
N GLY A 320 -12.61 0.47 -29.63
CA GLY A 320 -13.42 -0.29 -30.58
C GLY A 320 -13.14 0.01 -32.06
N LYS A 321 -12.52 1.14 -32.39
CA LYS A 321 -12.18 1.50 -33.77
C LYS A 321 -10.85 0.85 -34.21
N VAL A 322 -10.73 0.61 -35.51
CA VAL A 322 -9.53 0.04 -36.16
C VAL A 322 -8.67 1.17 -36.74
N TYR A 323 -7.36 1.08 -36.53
CA TYR A 323 -6.40 2.08 -37.00
C TYR A 323 -5.22 1.43 -37.72
N TYR A 324 -4.73 2.12 -38.75
CA TYR A 324 -3.39 1.91 -39.28
C TYR A 324 -2.40 2.74 -38.48
N ILE A 325 -1.50 2.08 -37.77
CA ILE A 325 -0.46 2.72 -36.97
C ILE A 325 0.88 2.39 -37.61
N SER A 326 1.63 3.43 -37.99
CA SER A 326 2.93 3.26 -38.63
C SER A 326 4.01 4.07 -37.93
N ARG A 327 5.22 3.50 -37.92
CA ARG A 327 6.42 4.06 -37.28
C ARG A 327 6.25 4.20 -35.76
N GLY A 328 7.38 4.43 -35.08
CA GLY A 328 7.48 4.46 -33.63
C GLY A 328 8.54 3.47 -33.15
N SER A 329 8.99 3.63 -31.91
CA SER A 329 10.01 2.77 -31.31
C SER A 329 9.38 1.59 -30.60
N VAL A 330 9.75 0.37 -31.02
CA VAL A 330 9.39 -0.88 -30.35
C VAL A 330 10.45 -1.17 -29.30
N LYS A 331 10.06 -1.22 -28.03
CA LYS A 331 10.95 -1.43 -26.88
C LYS A 331 10.52 -2.66 -26.09
N PRO A 332 11.41 -3.30 -25.31
CA PRO A 332 11.01 -4.31 -24.36
C PRO A 332 9.96 -3.77 -23.39
N ALA A 333 8.87 -4.53 -23.21
CA ALA A 333 7.73 -4.16 -22.40
C ALA A 333 8.12 -4.01 -20.93
N GLN A 334 7.74 -2.89 -20.31
CA GLN A 334 7.91 -2.73 -18.88
C GLN A 334 6.80 -3.47 -18.14
N LYS A 335 6.98 -4.77 -17.86
CA LYS A 335 5.97 -5.64 -17.22
C LYS A 335 5.47 -5.15 -15.85
N ALA A 336 6.20 -4.24 -15.19
CA ALA A 336 5.71 -3.56 -13.98
C ALA A 336 4.49 -2.64 -14.24
N PHE A 337 4.36 -2.12 -15.47
CA PHE A 337 3.33 -1.18 -15.89
C PHE A 337 2.49 -1.67 -17.07
N ASN A 338 2.95 -2.72 -17.77
CA ASN A 338 2.26 -3.36 -18.89
C ASN A 338 1.72 -4.73 -18.47
N HIS A 339 0.41 -4.92 -18.60
CA HIS A 339 -0.28 -6.15 -18.22
C HIS A 339 -0.39 -7.17 -19.35
N LEU A 340 -0.05 -6.78 -20.58
CA LEU A 340 -0.14 -7.66 -21.73
C LEU A 340 0.98 -8.70 -21.71
N LYS A 341 0.70 -9.89 -22.27
CA LYS A 341 1.68 -10.98 -22.35
C LYS A 341 2.82 -10.68 -23.31
N ASN A 342 2.62 -9.79 -24.28
CA ASN A 342 3.63 -9.40 -25.27
C ASN A 342 4.90 -8.81 -24.63
N ASP A 343 6.06 -9.29 -25.04
CA ASP A 343 7.37 -8.89 -24.52
C ASP A 343 7.84 -7.53 -25.04
N TYR A 344 7.12 -6.97 -26.00
CA TYR A 344 7.39 -5.65 -26.56
C TYR A 344 6.24 -4.68 -26.35
N GLU A 345 6.56 -3.40 -26.34
CA GLU A 345 5.63 -2.27 -26.31
C GLU A 345 6.05 -1.20 -27.33
N ILE A 346 5.08 -0.48 -27.85
CA ILE A 346 5.28 0.59 -28.83
C ILE A 346 5.33 1.93 -28.09
N THR A 347 6.33 2.76 -28.39
CA THR A 347 6.32 4.18 -28.06
C THR A 347 6.13 4.98 -29.34
N LEU A 348 5.05 5.77 -29.42
CA LEU A 348 4.82 6.65 -30.56
C LEU A 348 5.61 7.94 -30.42
N ASP A 349 6.34 8.28 -31.48
CA ASP A 349 7.13 9.49 -31.64
C ASP A 349 6.43 10.48 -32.60
N GLN A 350 6.96 11.70 -32.73
CA GLN A 350 6.40 12.76 -33.59
C GLN A 350 6.32 12.39 -35.09
N THR A 351 7.08 11.38 -35.53
CA THR A 351 7.08 10.90 -36.92
C THR A 351 6.04 9.80 -37.17
N SER A 352 5.37 9.32 -36.11
CA SER A 352 4.38 8.25 -36.18
C SER A 352 3.08 8.75 -36.80
N THR A 353 2.39 7.85 -37.49
CA THR A 353 1.11 8.17 -38.12
C THR A 353 0.05 7.21 -37.61
N VAL A 354 -1.06 7.77 -37.13
CA VAL A 354 -2.26 7.02 -36.72
C VAL A 354 -3.38 7.44 -37.67
N GLN A 355 -3.87 6.50 -38.49
CA GLN A 355 -4.93 6.75 -39.46
C GLN A 355 -6.12 5.82 -39.17
N PRO A 356 -7.35 6.33 -39.04
CA PRO A 356 -8.52 5.48 -38.88
C PRO A 356 -8.74 4.63 -40.13
N CYS A 357 -9.03 3.34 -39.92
CA CYS A 357 -9.44 2.42 -40.98
C CYS A 357 -10.97 2.38 -40.99
N PHE A 358 -11.59 2.97 -42.01
CA PHE A 358 -13.05 2.94 -42.17
C PHE A 358 -13.54 1.64 -42.82
N ASP A 359 -12.66 0.97 -43.57
CA ASP A 359 -12.91 -0.35 -44.19
C ASP A 359 -12.60 -1.47 -43.18
N ASP A 360 -13.38 -1.57 -42.10
CA ASP A 360 -13.31 -2.69 -41.17
C ASP A 360 -14.04 -3.91 -41.80
N ASP A 361 -13.24 -4.87 -42.26
CA ASP A 361 -13.69 -6.15 -42.81
C ASP A 361 -14.10 -7.15 -41.71
N ASN A 362 -14.12 -6.71 -40.43
CA ASN A 362 -14.32 -7.55 -39.24
C ASN A 362 -13.32 -8.70 -39.13
N SER A 363 -12.19 -8.62 -39.83
CA SER A 363 -11.10 -9.60 -39.76
C SER A 363 -10.41 -9.58 -38.40
N ILE A 364 -10.39 -8.41 -37.74
CA ILE A 364 -9.83 -8.23 -36.41
C ILE A 364 -10.93 -8.53 -35.37
N PRO A 365 -10.71 -9.46 -34.43
CA PRO A 365 -11.71 -9.82 -33.44
C PRO A 365 -12.07 -8.64 -32.54
N SER A 366 -13.33 -8.59 -32.08
CA SER A 366 -13.72 -7.66 -31.03
C SER A 366 -13.07 -8.10 -29.72
N GLN A 367 -12.87 -7.16 -28.80
CA GLN A 367 -12.24 -7.45 -27.52
C GLN A 367 -12.99 -8.58 -26.80
N GLN A 368 -12.31 -9.71 -26.58
CA GLN A 368 -12.89 -10.88 -25.90
C GLN A 368 -12.64 -10.80 -24.40
N PHE A 369 -13.63 -11.22 -23.60
CA PHE A 369 -13.49 -11.36 -22.16
C PHE A 369 -13.14 -12.81 -21.81
N HIS A 370 -12.12 -12.99 -20.97
CA HIS A 370 -11.75 -14.31 -20.46
C HIS A 370 -12.20 -14.44 -19.00
N PHE A 371 -13.52 -14.54 -18.81
CA PHE A 371 -14.11 -14.53 -17.48
C PHE A 371 -13.62 -15.68 -16.62
N ARG A 372 -13.18 -15.36 -15.39
CA ARG A 372 -12.92 -16.31 -14.31
C ARG A 372 -14.05 -16.22 -13.29
N SER A 373 -14.42 -17.36 -12.71
CA SER A 373 -15.38 -17.35 -11.60
C SER A 373 -14.78 -16.65 -10.38
N ILE A 374 -15.64 -16.04 -9.55
CA ILE A 374 -15.19 -15.35 -8.35
C ILE A 374 -14.51 -16.34 -7.40
N ALA A 375 -15.02 -17.57 -7.27
CA ALA A 375 -14.43 -18.62 -6.45
C ALA A 375 -12.96 -18.95 -6.81
N GLU A 376 -12.61 -18.90 -8.09
CA GLU A 376 -11.24 -19.21 -8.54
C GLU A 376 -10.20 -18.20 -8.06
N ILE A 377 -10.62 -16.98 -7.69
CA ILE A 377 -9.73 -15.92 -7.21
C ILE A 377 -9.06 -16.31 -5.88
N GLU A 378 -9.63 -17.25 -5.13
CA GLU A 378 -9.10 -17.69 -3.82
C GLU A 378 -7.68 -18.28 -3.95
N GLY A 379 -7.44 -19.05 -5.02
CA GLY A 379 -6.16 -19.69 -5.30
C GLY A 379 -5.20 -18.86 -6.16
N MET A 380 -5.54 -17.60 -6.49
CA MET A 380 -4.72 -16.77 -7.38
C MET A 380 -3.75 -15.88 -6.60
N ASP A 381 -2.55 -15.70 -7.15
CA ASP A 381 -1.53 -14.84 -6.56
C ASP A 381 -1.93 -13.35 -6.59
N SER A 382 -1.45 -12.62 -5.59
CA SER A 382 -1.54 -11.15 -5.56
C SER A 382 -0.94 -10.53 -6.81
N ASN A 383 -1.52 -9.41 -7.26
CA ASN A 383 -1.20 -8.69 -8.50
C ASN A 383 -1.54 -9.39 -9.81
N THR A 384 -2.14 -10.58 -9.78
CA THR A 384 -2.65 -11.22 -11.00
C THR A 384 -3.77 -10.36 -11.60
N ILE A 385 -3.81 -10.29 -12.92
CA ILE A 385 -4.80 -9.53 -13.68
C ILE A 385 -5.75 -10.51 -14.36
N LEU A 386 -7.05 -10.29 -14.21
CA LEU A 386 -8.09 -11.20 -14.67
C LEU A 386 -9.34 -10.44 -15.12
N ASP A 387 -10.17 -11.11 -15.91
CA ASP A 387 -11.47 -10.62 -16.33
C ASP A 387 -12.55 -11.30 -15.48
N ILE A 388 -13.50 -10.55 -14.94
CA ILE A 388 -14.64 -11.09 -14.17
C ILE A 388 -15.96 -10.49 -14.60
N ILE A 389 -17.02 -11.21 -14.28
CA ILE A 389 -18.38 -10.74 -14.39
C ILE A 389 -19.12 -11.03 -13.09
N GLY A 390 -19.93 -10.07 -12.64
CA GLY A 390 -20.73 -10.23 -11.43
C GLY A 390 -21.93 -9.29 -11.41
N VAL A 391 -22.94 -9.65 -10.62
CA VAL A 391 -24.03 -8.76 -10.25
C VAL A 391 -23.55 -7.86 -9.12
N VAL A 392 -23.75 -6.56 -9.26
CA VAL A 392 -23.45 -5.62 -8.19
C VAL A 392 -24.51 -5.73 -7.11
N SER A 393 -24.14 -6.16 -5.90
CA SER A 393 -25.08 -6.30 -4.79
C SER A 393 -25.12 -5.10 -3.85
N SER A 394 -24.01 -4.40 -3.70
CA SER A 394 -23.89 -3.22 -2.85
C SER A 394 -22.74 -2.33 -3.32
N ILE A 395 -22.81 -1.06 -2.95
CA ILE A 395 -21.82 -0.05 -3.25
C ILE A 395 -21.61 0.83 -2.02
N THR A 396 -20.37 1.19 -1.73
CA THR A 396 -20.06 2.15 -0.67
C THR A 396 -20.11 3.58 -1.23
N PRO A 397 -20.43 4.60 -0.41
CA PRO A 397 -20.24 6.00 -0.81
C PRO A 397 -18.77 6.26 -1.20
N SER A 398 -18.55 7.26 -2.06
CA SER A 398 -17.19 7.70 -2.40
C SER A 398 -16.50 8.29 -1.17
N SER A 399 -15.30 7.79 -0.90
CA SER A 399 -14.40 8.30 0.15
C SER A 399 -13.14 8.86 -0.49
N SER A 400 -12.68 10.02 -0.04
CA SER A 400 -11.38 10.53 -0.42
C SER A 400 -10.29 9.87 0.42
N ILE A 401 -9.25 9.35 -0.23
CA ILE A 401 -8.06 8.84 0.44
C ILE A 401 -6.81 9.52 -0.11
N MET A 402 -5.86 9.85 0.76
CA MET A 402 -4.53 10.23 0.31
C MET A 402 -3.70 8.99 0.01
N THR A 403 -3.12 8.94 -1.18
CA THR A 403 -2.15 7.91 -1.54
C THR A 403 -0.86 8.08 -0.73
N LYS A 404 -0.01 7.05 -0.72
CA LYS A 404 1.34 7.13 -0.13
C LYS A 404 2.18 8.27 -0.72
N ASN A 405 1.82 8.75 -1.91
CA ASN A 405 2.48 9.84 -2.61
C ASN A 405 1.85 11.21 -2.32
N GLN A 406 1.00 11.30 -1.27
CA GLN A 406 0.27 12.51 -0.86
C GLN A 406 -0.69 13.09 -1.92
N THR A 407 -1.02 12.32 -2.96
CA THR A 407 -2.08 12.72 -3.91
C THR A 407 -3.43 12.29 -3.38
N GLU A 408 -4.41 13.19 -3.47
CA GLU A 408 -5.80 12.90 -3.13
C GLU A 408 -6.44 12.08 -4.24
N THR A 409 -7.05 10.94 -3.89
CA THR A 409 -7.73 10.05 -4.84
C THR A 409 -9.06 9.61 -4.26
N GLN A 410 -10.10 9.59 -5.10
CA GLN A 410 -11.38 9.04 -4.69
C GLN A 410 -11.39 7.53 -4.83
N LYS A 411 -11.93 6.88 -3.80
CA LYS A 411 -12.13 5.44 -3.69
C LYS A 411 -13.61 5.15 -3.52
N ARG A 412 -14.11 4.17 -4.26
CA ARG A 412 -15.43 3.55 -4.06
C ARG A 412 -15.29 2.03 -4.10
N SER A 413 -16.03 1.31 -3.27
CA SER A 413 -15.98 -0.16 -3.26
C SER A 413 -17.34 -0.73 -3.66
N LEU A 414 -17.33 -1.72 -4.54
CA LEU A 414 -18.49 -2.46 -5.02
C LEU A 414 -18.40 -3.89 -4.53
N SER A 415 -19.51 -4.50 -4.13
CA SER A 415 -19.56 -5.96 -3.89
C SER A 415 -20.17 -6.67 -5.09
N LEU A 416 -19.40 -7.57 -5.69
CA LEU A 416 -19.81 -8.36 -6.85
C LEU A 416 -20.14 -9.79 -6.43
N LYS A 417 -21.23 -10.33 -6.99
CA LYS A 417 -21.70 -11.72 -6.79
C LYS A 417 -21.77 -12.45 -8.11
N ASP A 418 -21.40 -13.71 -8.13
CA ASP A 418 -21.54 -14.58 -9.30
C ASP A 418 -22.29 -15.88 -8.96
N MET A 419 -22.46 -16.73 -9.96
CA MET A 419 -23.12 -18.03 -9.83
C MET A 419 -22.36 -19.02 -8.93
N SER A 420 -21.11 -18.73 -8.53
CA SER A 420 -20.33 -19.59 -7.63
C SER A 420 -20.77 -19.49 -6.16
N GLY A 421 -21.68 -18.55 -5.84
CA GLY A 421 -22.12 -18.30 -4.46
C GLY A 421 -21.07 -17.56 -3.62
N ARG A 422 -20.02 -17.02 -4.26
CA ARG A 422 -19.03 -16.16 -3.63
C ARG A 422 -19.32 -14.69 -3.92
N SER A 423 -18.85 -13.81 -3.03
CA SER A 423 -18.83 -12.37 -3.28
C SER A 423 -17.45 -11.79 -3.10
N ILE A 424 -17.08 -10.80 -3.92
CA ILE A 424 -15.78 -10.12 -3.85
C ILE A 424 -15.93 -8.61 -3.95
N ASP A 425 -15.11 -7.89 -3.19
CA ASP A 425 -15.05 -6.43 -3.25
C ASP A 425 -14.15 -5.97 -4.39
N LEU A 426 -14.72 -5.15 -5.28
CA LEU A 426 -14.03 -4.39 -6.32
C LEU A 426 -13.86 -2.94 -5.91
N THR A 427 -12.62 -2.49 -5.81
CA THR A 427 -12.28 -1.10 -5.57
C THR A 427 -12.15 -0.32 -6.87
N LEU A 428 -12.99 0.70 -7.03
CA LEU A 428 -12.94 1.71 -8.09
C LEU A 428 -12.10 2.92 -7.66
N TRP A 429 -11.31 3.42 -8.59
CA TRP A 429 -10.41 4.56 -8.38
C TRP A 429 -10.68 5.69 -9.37
N GLY A 430 -10.53 6.95 -8.94
CA GLY A 430 -10.53 8.11 -9.84
C GLY A 430 -11.82 8.25 -10.64
N ASN A 431 -11.72 8.35 -11.98
CA ASN A 431 -12.91 8.55 -12.82
C ASN A 431 -13.88 7.36 -12.80
N PHE A 432 -13.39 6.13 -12.65
CA PHE A 432 -14.27 4.96 -12.47
C PHE A 432 -15.16 5.12 -11.24
N CYS A 433 -14.64 5.74 -10.17
CA CYS A 433 -15.42 6.04 -8.96
C CYS A 433 -16.51 7.10 -9.24
N ASN A 434 -16.18 8.14 -10.02
CA ASN A 434 -17.05 9.30 -10.24
C ASN A 434 -18.13 9.08 -11.30
N VAL A 435 -17.78 8.45 -12.42
CA VAL A 435 -18.68 8.30 -13.57
C VAL A 435 -19.43 6.97 -13.45
N ASP A 436 -18.72 5.85 -13.59
CA ASP A 436 -19.33 4.52 -13.58
C ASP A 436 -19.88 4.16 -12.20
N GLY A 437 -19.11 4.45 -11.15
CA GLY A 437 -19.52 4.22 -9.76
C GLY A 437 -20.78 4.99 -9.39
N GLN A 438 -20.97 6.22 -9.88
CA GLN A 438 -22.18 7.01 -9.62
C GLN A 438 -23.38 6.51 -10.42
N LYS A 439 -23.16 6.07 -11.66
CA LYS A 439 -24.19 5.43 -12.48
C LYS A 439 -24.69 4.14 -11.81
N ILE A 440 -23.78 3.30 -11.33
CA ILE A 440 -24.11 2.06 -10.61
C ILE A 440 -24.83 2.36 -9.28
N GLN A 441 -24.40 3.37 -8.54
CA GLN A 441 -25.09 3.84 -7.33
C GLN A 441 -26.55 4.19 -7.62
N THR A 442 -26.79 5.01 -8.65
CA THR A 442 -28.13 5.46 -9.03
C THR A 442 -29.04 4.28 -9.41
N MET A 443 -28.49 3.27 -10.11
CA MET A 443 -29.22 2.05 -10.45
C MET A 443 -29.60 1.26 -9.19
N LEU A 444 -28.67 1.09 -8.24
CA LEU A 444 -28.94 0.39 -6.97
C LEU A 444 -29.97 1.14 -6.11
N ASP A 445 -29.90 2.46 -6.04
CA ASP A 445 -30.85 3.29 -5.30
C ASP A 445 -32.26 3.20 -5.91
N SER A 446 -32.37 2.98 -7.22
CA SER A 446 -33.64 2.70 -7.90
C SER A 446 -34.15 1.26 -7.74
N GLY A 447 -33.43 0.42 -6.99
CA GLY A 447 -33.77 -0.99 -6.75
C GLY A 447 -33.35 -1.95 -7.85
N GLN A 448 -32.51 -1.51 -8.81
CA GLN A 448 -31.96 -2.33 -9.88
C GLN A 448 -30.58 -2.87 -9.48
N PHE A 449 -30.30 -4.14 -9.81
CA PHE A 449 -29.01 -4.77 -9.55
C PHE A 449 -28.29 -5.03 -10.88
N PRO A 450 -27.45 -4.09 -11.35
CA PRO A 450 -26.86 -4.19 -12.66
C PRO A 450 -25.78 -5.27 -12.72
N ILE A 451 -25.59 -5.84 -13.91
CA ILE A 451 -24.47 -6.72 -14.21
C ILE A 451 -23.27 -5.87 -14.63
N LEU A 452 -22.12 -6.18 -14.04
CA LEU A 452 -20.86 -5.52 -14.32
C LEU A 452 -19.86 -6.53 -14.86
N ALA A 453 -19.37 -6.29 -16.08
CA ALA A 453 -18.19 -6.94 -16.62
C ALA A 453 -16.98 -6.04 -16.38
N VAL A 454 -15.94 -6.62 -15.78
CA VAL A 454 -14.69 -5.93 -15.47
C VAL A 454 -13.57 -6.63 -16.23
N LYS A 455 -12.95 -5.90 -17.15
CA LYS A 455 -11.74 -6.35 -17.83
C LYS A 455 -10.51 -5.88 -17.08
N SER A 456 -9.48 -6.72 -17.03
CA SER A 456 -8.19 -6.41 -16.43
C SER A 456 -8.29 -5.90 -14.98
N ALA A 457 -9.05 -6.59 -14.14
CA ALA A 457 -9.10 -6.35 -12.70
C ALA A 457 -7.84 -6.92 -12.04
N ARG A 458 -7.22 -6.17 -11.12
CA ARG A 458 -6.04 -6.64 -10.38
C ARG A 458 -6.43 -7.24 -9.04
N VAL A 459 -5.93 -8.44 -8.74
CA VAL A 459 -6.08 -9.08 -7.44
C VAL A 459 -5.19 -8.42 -6.39
N HIS A 460 -5.79 -8.09 -5.26
CA HIS A 460 -5.15 -7.56 -4.08
C HIS A 460 -5.42 -8.46 -2.88
N GLU A 461 -4.40 -8.68 -2.07
CA GLU A 461 -4.50 -9.46 -0.84
C GLU A 461 -4.28 -8.53 0.35
N TYR A 462 -5.38 -8.01 0.87
CA TYR A 462 -5.41 -7.16 2.05
C TYR A 462 -6.66 -7.51 2.83
N ASN A 463 -6.50 -8.19 3.98
CA ASN A 463 -7.59 -8.77 4.76
C ASN A 463 -8.49 -9.72 3.93
N GLY A 464 -7.88 -10.64 3.18
CA GLY A 464 -8.58 -11.52 2.24
C GLY A 464 -8.30 -11.14 0.78
N LYS A 465 -9.01 -11.77 -0.17
CA LYS A 465 -8.86 -11.47 -1.60
C LYS A 465 -9.86 -10.40 -2.01
N SER A 466 -9.35 -9.32 -2.59
CA SER A 466 -10.14 -8.25 -3.19
C SER A 466 -9.60 -7.95 -4.57
N ILE A 467 -10.33 -7.18 -5.36
CA ILE A 467 -9.88 -6.76 -6.68
C ILE A 467 -9.96 -5.23 -6.81
N GLY A 468 -9.13 -4.67 -7.68
CA GLY A 468 -9.07 -3.23 -7.90
C GLY A 468 -8.96 -2.90 -9.38
N THR A 469 -9.54 -1.76 -9.76
CA THR A 469 -9.33 -1.20 -11.10
C THR A 469 -7.91 -0.63 -11.23
N ILE A 470 -7.31 -0.84 -12.39
CA ILE A 470 -6.06 -0.23 -12.82
C ILE A 470 -6.32 0.71 -14.01
N SER A 471 -5.31 1.45 -14.47
CA SER A 471 -5.46 2.42 -15.55
C SER A 471 -5.89 1.84 -16.91
N SER A 472 -5.80 0.51 -17.08
CA SER A 472 -6.25 -0.20 -18.27
C SER A 472 -7.45 -1.10 -18.00
N SER A 473 -8.04 -1.05 -16.80
CA SER A 473 -9.29 -1.74 -16.54
C SER A 473 -10.41 -1.14 -17.37
N GLN A 474 -11.40 -1.95 -17.70
CA GLN A 474 -12.60 -1.49 -18.40
C GLN A 474 -13.83 -2.03 -17.69
N LEU A 475 -14.81 -1.16 -17.53
CA LEU A 475 -16.09 -1.47 -16.91
C LEU A 475 -17.15 -1.40 -17.99
N VAL A 476 -17.89 -2.49 -18.18
CA VAL A 476 -19.05 -2.53 -19.05
C VAL A 476 -20.27 -2.85 -18.19
N ILE A 477 -21.17 -1.87 -18.08
CA ILE A 477 -22.40 -1.96 -17.28
C ILE A 477 -23.51 -2.48 -18.19
N GLU A 478 -24.25 -3.49 -17.72
CA GLU A 478 -25.29 -4.19 -18.49
C GLU A 478 -24.82 -4.61 -19.89
N PRO A 479 -23.76 -5.42 -19.98
CA PRO A 479 -23.25 -5.86 -21.27
C PRO A 479 -24.19 -6.87 -21.93
N ASP A 480 -24.28 -6.82 -23.26
CA ASP A 480 -25.13 -7.70 -24.06
C ASP A 480 -24.33 -8.91 -24.59
N PHE A 481 -24.04 -9.86 -23.70
CA PHE A 481 -23.44 -11.13 -24.07
C PHE A 481 -24.10 -12.30 -23.31
N PRO A 482 -24.03 -13.55 -23.83
CA PRO A 482 -24.78 -14.68 -23.29
C PRO A 482 -24.54 -14.97 -21.80
N GLU A 483 -23.31 -14.78 -21.32
CA GLU A 483 -22.92 -14.96 -19.93
C GLU A 483 -23.61 -13.95 -18.99
N ALA A 484 -23.82 -12.71 -19.45
CA ALA A 484 -24.54 -11.70 -18.68
C ALA A 484 -26.03 -12.06 -18.57
N HIS A 485 -26.66 -12.48 -19.67
CA HIS A 485 -28.05 -12.93 -19.64
C HIS A 485 -28.25 -14.11 -18.67
N LYS A 486 -27.36 -15.11 -18.72
CA LYS A 486 -27.37 -16.24 -17.77
C LYS A 486 -27.25 -15.80 -16.32
N LEU A 487 -26.32 -14.87 -16.04
CA LEU A 487 -26.13 -14.34 -14.69
C LEU A 487 -27.33 -13.53 -14.20
N LYS A 488 -28.00 -12.79 -15.10
CA LYS A 488 -29.21 -12.02 -14.82
C LYS A 488 -30.38 -12.92 -14.45
N GLU A 489 -30.60 -13.96 -15.24
CA GLU A 489 -31.62 -14.97 -14.99
C GLU A 489 -31.39 -15.69 -13.66
N TRP A 490 -30.15 -16.11 -13.40
CA TRP A 490 -29.77 -16.73 -12.13
C TRP A 490 -30.05 -15.82 -10.93
N PHE A 491 -29.70 -14.54 -11.02
CA PHE A 491 -29.90 -13.58 -9.94
C PHE A 491 -31.38 -13.30 -9.68
N ASN A 492 -32.18 -13.14 -10.74
CA ASN A 492 -33.62 -12.92 -10.64
C ASN A 492 -34.38 -14.12 -10.08
N GLY A 493 -33.89 -15.34 -10.32
CA GLY A 493 -34.49 -16.57 -9.80
C GLY A 493 -34.10 -16.88 -8.36
N VAL A 494 -32.85 -17.33 -8.16
CA VAL A 494 -32.37 -17.87 -6.87
C VAL A 494 -31.27 -17.01 -6.25
N GLY A 495 -30.43 -16.37 -7.08
CA GLY A 495 -29.22 -15.67 -6.64
C GLY A 495 -29.48 -14.46 -5.73
N ARG A 496 -30.64 -13.79 -5.83
CA ARG A 496 -30.97 -12.64 -4.98
C ARG A 496 -31.06 -13.00 -3.49
N ASN A 497 -31.57 -14.19 -3.17
CA ASN A 497 -31.74 -14.68 -1.80
C ASN A 497 -30.71 -15.75 -1.42
N ALA A 498 -29.82 -16.13 -2.34
CA ALA A 498 -28.80 -17.13 -2.08
C ALA A 498 -27.79 -16.61 -1.02
N PRO A 499 -27.47 -17.41 0.01
CA PRO A 499 -26.41 -17.07 0.95
C PRO A 499 -25.07 -16.98 0.19
N THR A 500 -24.38 -15.85 0.32
CA THR A 500 -23.10 -15.62 -0.35
C THR A 500 -21.95 -15.60 0.64
N VAL A 501 -20.87 -16.32 0.34
CA VAL A 501 -19.65 -16.32 1.16
C VAL A 501 -18.69 -15.23 0.65
N PRO A 502 -18.38 -14.21 1.46
CA PRO A 502 -17.46 -13.15 1.05
C PRO A 502 -16.01 -13.64 1.01
N MET A 503 -15.30 -13.29 -0.06
CA MET A 503 -13.87 -13.57 -0.26
C MET A 503 -12.97 -12.43 0.21
N SER A 504 -13.48 -11.21 0.11
CA SER A 504 -12.92 -10.03 0.74
C SER A 504 -13.47 -9.93 2.16
N ARG A 505 -12.60 -9.78 3.17
CA ARG A 505 -13.08 -9.25 4.45
C ARG A 505 -13.14 -7.74 4.28
N GLU A 506 -14.36 -7.22 4.26
CA GLU A 506 -14.71 -5.82 4.05
C GLU A 506 -13.64 -4.84 4.57
N SER A 507 -13.10 -4.02 3.66
CA SER A 507 -12.26 -2.87 3.99
C SER A 507 -13.10 -1.64 4.38
N VAL A 508 -14.36 -1.83 4.81
CA VAL A 508 -15.10 -0.86 5.61
C VAL A 508 -14.66 -1.03 7.04
N SER A 509 -13.41 -0.68 7.36
CA SER A 509 -12.86 -0.64 8.72
C SER A 509 -13.61 -1.56 9.69
N ARG A 510 -13.71 -2.87 9.39
CA ARG A 510 -14.12 -3.86 10.38
C ARG A 510 -12.90 -4.07 11.24
N THR A 511 -12.50 -2.98 11.87
CA THR A 511 -12.08 -2.97 13.25
C THR A 511 -12.80 -4.10 13.95
N ASP A 512 -12.05 -5.13 14.31
CA ASP A 512 -12.59 -6.28 15.01
C ASP A 512 -13.42 -5.75 16.17
N LYS A 513 -14.65 -6.25 16.30
CA LYS A 513 -15.46 -5.93 17.46
C LYS A 513 -14.74 -6.50 18.66
N LYS A 514 -14.24 -5.62 19.51
CA LYS A 514 -13.50 -5.97 20.71
C LYS A 514 -14.22 -5.44 21.93
N THR A 515 -13.94 -6.05 23.07
CA THR A 515 -14.36 -5.54 24.38
C THR A 515 -13.34 -4.54 24.91
N LEU A 516 -13.72 -3.73 25.89
CA LEU A 516 -12.82 -2.76 26.50
C LEU A 516 -11.67 -3.43 27.25
N ALA A 517 -11.87 -4.61 27.85
CA ALA A 517 -10.80 -5.37 28.50
C ALA A 517 -9.72 -5.81 27.50
N GLN A 518 -10.11 -6.23 26.29
CA GLN A 518 -9.18 -6.68 25.24
C GLN A 518 -8.19 -5.59 24.81
N ILE A 519 -8.52 -4.32 24.99
CA ILE A 519 -7.57 -3.21 24.76
C ILE A 519 -6.31 -3.39 25.61
N LYS A 520 -6.49 -3.78 26.87
CA LYS A 520 -5.39 -4.03 27.81
C LYS A 520 -4.79 -5.41 27.62
N ASP A 521 -5.64 -6.45 27.50
CA ASP A 521 -5.18 -7.84 27.44
C ASP A 521 -4.35 -8.14 26.20
N GLU A 522 -4.73 -7.55 25.05
CA GLU A 522 -4.02 -7.70 23.78
C GLU A 522 -2.97 -6.60 23.54
N LYS A 523 -2.76 -5.70 24.50
CA LYS A 523 -1.79 -4.59 24.42
C LYS A 523 -1.98 -3.70 23.19
N LEU A 524 -3.23 -3.39 22.86
CA LEU A 524 -3.56 -2.57 21.69
C LEU A 524 -3.07 -1.13 21.88
N GLY A 525 -2.52 -0.57 20.80
CA GLY A 525 -1.93 0.76 20.75
C GLY A 525 -0.47 0.82 21.19
N MET A 526 0.14 -0.28 21.68
CA MET A 526 1.56 -0.32 22.06
C MET A 526 2.52 -0.54 20.87
N SER A 527 1.98 -0.68 19.66
CA SER A 527 2.78 -0.76 18.45
C SER A 527 3.09 0.62 17.88
N GLU A 528 4.08 0.73 17.00
CA GLU A 528 4.39 1.98 16.29
C GLU A 528 3.18 2.49 15.48
N LYS A 529 2.32 1.57 15.02
CA LYS A 529 1.09 1.90 14.29
C LYS A 529 -0.10 1.96 15.25
N PRO A 530 -1.02 2.93 15.06
CA PRO A 530 -2.24 2.98 15.85
C PRO A 530 -3.14 1.80 15.51
N ASP A 531 -3.75 1.22 16.53
CA ASP A 531 -4.75 0.17 16.39
C ASP A 531 -6.14 0.79 16.24
N TRP A 532 -6.93 0.21 15.36
CA TRP A 532 -8.30 0.63 15.11
C TRP A 532 -9.23 -0.50 15.55
N ILE A 533 -10.14 -0.20 16.47
CA ILE A 533 -11.07 -1.18 17.04
C ILE A 533 -12.49 -0.62 17.07
N THR A 534 -13.50 -1.49 17.05
CA THR A 534 -14.89 -1.08 17.27
C THR A 534 -15.39 -1.72 18.55
N VAL A 535 -16.00 -0.90 19.39
CA VAL A 535 -16.52 -1.33 20.69
C VAL A 535 -17.96 -0.85 20.82
N ASN A 536 -18.83 -1.75 21.27
CA ASN A 536 -20.16 -1.38 21.73
C ASN A 536 -20.04 -1.03 23.21
N ALA A 537 -20.25 0.23 23.56
CA ALA A 537 -20.14 0.69 24.93
C ALA A 537 -21.13 1.82 25.22
N THR A 538 -21.39 2.02 26.49
CA THR A 538 -22.25 3.07 27.03
C THR A 538 -21.39 4.19 27.59
N ILE A 539 -21.80 5.45 27.40
CA ILE A 539 -21.12 6.59 28.03
C ILE A 539 -21.50 6.61 29.51
N PHE A 540 -20.53 6.34 30.38
CA PHE A 540 -20.73 6.28 31.83
C PHE A 540 -20.49 7.63 32.51
N HIS A 541 -19.48 8.37 32.06
CA HIS A 541 -19.12 9.65 32.67
C HIS A 541 -18.52 10.60 31.62
N ILE A 542 -18.79 11.90 31.74
CA ILE A 542 -18.28 12.95 30.85
C ILE A 542 -17.55 13.99 31.71
N LYS A 543 -16.31 14.33 31.36
CA LYS A 543 -15.55 15.36 32.07
C LYS A 543 -16.02 16.76 31.65
N VAL A 544 -16.53 17.54 32.60
CA VAL A 544 -17.17 18.84 32.36
C VAL A 544 -16.24 20.05 32.40
N GLU A 545 -15.01 19.93 32.92
CA GLU A 545 -14.13 21.10 33.12
C GLU A 545 -13.47 21.60 31.83
N ASN A 546 -13.06 20.68 30.96
CA ASN A 546 -12.25 20.98 29.77
C ASN A 546 -12.85 20.31 28.52
N PHE A 547 -14.16 20.42 28.34
CA PHE A 547 -14.87 19.76 27.23
C PHE A 547 -14.61 20.42 25.87
N CYS A 548 -14.17 21.68 25.84
CA CYS A 548 -13.84 22.40 24.61
C CYS A 548 -12.61 23.30 24.79
N TYR A 549 -12.05 23.75 23.66
CA TYR A 549 -10.96 24.73 23.61
C TYR A 549 -11.25 25.80 22.54
N THR A 550 -10.67 26.97 22.72
CA THR A 550 -10.74 28.07 21.75
C THR A 550 -9.79 27.81 20.58
N ALA A 551 -10.31 27.87 19.36
CA ALA A 551 -9.62 27.53 18.12
C ALA A 551 -9.67 28.69 17.11
N CYS A 552 -8.75 28.66 16.15
CA CYS A 552 -8.64 29.70 15.14
C CYS A 552 -9.77 29.57 14.08
N PRO A 553 -10.50 30.65 13.74
CA PRO A 553 -11.57 30.61 12.74
C PRO A 553 -11.07 30.71 11.29
N ILE A 554 -9.77 30.97 11.08
CA ILE A 554 -9.20 31.26 9.75
C ILE A 554 -9.17 30.00 8.87
N MET A 555 -9.59 30.15 7.61
CA MET A 555 -9.42 29.15 6.55
C MET A 555 -7.99 29.19 6.00
N VAL A 556 -7.29 28.05 6.01
CA VAL A 556 -5.96 27.88 5.41
C VAL A 556 -6.10 26.91 4.24
N GLY A 557 -6.18 27.46 3.01
CA GLY A 557 -6.59 26.71 1.83
C GLY A 557 -8.04 26.25 1.96
N ASP A 558 -8.32 24.97 1.73
CA ASP A 558 -9.67 24.39 1.81
C ASP A 558 -10.05 23.88 3.22
N ARG A 559 -9.22 24.13 4.26
CA ARG A 559 -9.47 23.63 5.63
C ARG A 559 -9.41 24.74 6.67
N LYS A 560 -10.34 24.70 7.64
CA LYS A 560 -10.30 25.54 8.85
C LYS A 560 -9.08 25.23 9.70
N CYS A 561 -8.41 26.26 10.21
CA CYS A 561 -7.31 26.10 11.16
C CYS A 561 -7.81 25.50 12.48
N THR A 562 -7.26 24.37 12.92
CA THR A 562 -7.70 23.70 14.16
C THR A 562 -6.84 24.03 15.38
N LYS A 563 -5.86 24.93 15.24
CA LYS A 563 -4.89 25.25 16.30
C LYS A 563 -5.56 26.06 17.40
N LYS A 564 -5.23 25.74 18.65
CA LYS A 564 -5.67 26.49 19.83
C LYS A 564 -5.20 27.95 19.72
N VAL A 565 -6.07 28.88 20.08
CA VAL A 565 -5.75 30.31 20.17
C VAL A 565 -5.62 30.73 21.63
N VAL A 566 -4.79 31.75 21.87
CA VAL A 566 -4.58 32.30 23.21
C VAL A 566 -5.06 33.74 23.23
N ASN A 567 -5.77 34.12 24.29
CA ASN A 567 -6.15 35.51 24.52
C ASN A 567 -4.98 36.22 25.22
N ASN A 568 -4.48 37.29 24.62
CA ASN A 568 -3.35 38.04 25.18
C ASN A 568 -3.76 39.08 26.25
N GLY A 569 -5.03 39.11 26.64
CA GLY A 569 -5.57 40.08 27.61
C GLY A 569 -6.17 41.34 26.98
N ASP A 570 -5.90 41.59 25.70
CA ASP A 570 -6.42 42.75 24.94
C ASP A 570 -7.82 42.51 24.33
N GLY A 571 -8.49 41.42 24.72
CA GLY A 571 -9.76 41.00 24.13
C GLY A 571 -9.65 40.35 22.75
N LYS A 572 -8.42 40.15 22.25
CA LYS A 572 -8.15 39.52 20.95
C LYS A 572 -7.44 38.18 21.08
N TRP A 573 -7.68 37.30 20.12
CA TRP A 573 -7.18 35.93 20.10
C TRP A 573 -6.06 35.75 19.07
N ARG A 574 -4.87 35.32 19.52
CA ARG A 574 -3.72 35.08 18.64
C ARG A 574 -3.59 33.61 18.28
N CYS A 575 -3.37 33.31 17.00
CA CYS A 575 -3.07 31.97 16.51
C CYS A 575 -1.60 31.86 16.07
N ASP A 576 -0.82 30.98 16.69
CA ASP A 576 0.59 30.76 16.32
C ASP A 576 0.78 30.12 14.94
N LYS A 577 -0.21 29.38 14.44
CA LYS A 577 -0.11 28.70 13.14
C LYS A 577 -0.37 29.65 11.97
N CYS A 578 -1.34 30.54 12.12
CA CYS A 578 -1.69 31.52 11.09
C CYS A 578 -0.90 32.83 11.25
N ASP A 579 -0.28 33.03 12.41
CA ASP A 579 0.33 34.30 12.83
C ASP A 579 -0.59 35.50 12.64
N GLN A 580 -1.86 35.29 13.00
CA GLN A 580 -2.93 36.27 12.88
C GLN A 580 -3.64 36.41 14.22
N THR A 581 -4.13 37.62 14.45
CA THR A 581 -4.96 37.97 15.60
C THR A 581 -6.38 38.19 15.12
N VAL A 582 -7.33 37.52 15.76
CA VAL A 582 -8.76 37.58 15.44
C VAL A 582 -9.54 38.13 16.62
N ASP A 583 -10.63 38.84 16.34
CA ASP A 583 -11.48 39.42 17.38
C ASP A 583 -12.40 38.35 18.01
N GLU A 584 -12.86 37.37 17.22
CA GLU A 584 -13.66 36.23 17.68
C GLU A 584 -12.95 34.89 17.46
N CYS A 585 -13.17 33.93 18.35
CA CYS A 585 -12.63 32.57 18.24
C CYS A 585 -13.75 31.54 18.06
N ASP A 586 -13.39 30.39 17.46
CA ASP A 586 -14.28 29.23 17.38
C ASP A 586 -14.11 28.35 18.63
N TYR A 587 -15.17 27.70 19.09
CA TYR A 587 -15.08 26.70 20.17
C TYR A 587 -15.11 25.31 19.58
N ARG A 588 -14.16 24.46 20.00
CA ARG A 588 -14.06 23.08 19.50
C ARG A 588 -14.03 22.04 20.61
N TYR A 589 -14.77 20.95 20.46
CA TYR A 589 -14.80 19.85 21.42
C TYR A 589 -13.45 19.14 21.53
N ILE A 590 -13.08 18.86 22.78
CA ILE A 590 -12.07 17.90 23.22
C ILE A 590 -12.69 17.12 24.40
N LEU A 591 -13.79 16.43 24.10
CA LEU A 591 -14.64 15.81 25.09
C LEU A 591 -13.97 14.56 25.63
N GLN A 592 -13.62 14.56 26.92
CA GLN A 592 -13.10 13.39 27.60
C GLN A 592 -14.26 12.61 28.22
N VAL A 593 -14.51 11.42 27.70
CA VAL A 593 -15.60 10.54 28.13
C VAL A 593 -15.06 9.23 28.67
N GLN A 594 -15.72 8.68 29.67
CA GLN A 594 -15.50 7.33 30.14
C GLN A 594 -16.57 6.44 29.52
N ILE A 595 -16.13 5.46 28.74
CA ILE A 595 -17.00 4.46 28.12
C ILE A 595 -16.92 3.16 28.90
N GLN A 596 -18.06 2.48 29.01
CA GLN A 596 -18.25 1.25 29.77
C GLN A 596 -18.89 0.17 28.91
N ASP A 597 -18.36 -1.04 29.01
CA ASP A 597 -19.03 -2.27 28.58
C ASP A 597 -19.08 -3.28 29.74
N HIS A 598 -19.55 -4.50 29.46
CA HIS A 598 -19.62 -5.56 30.46
C HIS A 598 -18.25 -6.07 30.95
N THR A 599 -17.15 -5.68 30.30
CA THR A 599 -15.79 -6.12 30.62
C THR A 599 -14.95 -5.07 31.35
N GLY A 600 -15.28 -3.78 31.22
CA GLY A 600 -14.54 -2.74 31.92
C GLY A 600 -14.92 -1.31 31.55
N LEU A 601 -14.03 -0.40 31.96
CA LEU A 601 -14.14 1.05 31.81
C LEU A 601 -12.86 1.60 31.19
N VAL A 602 -12.98 2.47 30.19
CA VAL A 602 -11.85 3.11 29.51
C VAL A 602 -12.14 4.59 29.27
N TRP A 603 -11.12 5.43 29.42
CA TRP A 603 -11.19 6.84 29.02
C TRP A 603 -10.94 6.96 27.51
N ALA A 604 -11.81 7.71 26.84
CA ALA A 604 -11.71 8.01 25.43
C ALA A 604 -11.94 9.51 25.17
N THR A 605 -11.30 10.04 24.13
CA THR A 605 -11.44 11.46 23.75
C THR A 605 -12.21 11.57 22.43
N ALA A 606 -13.30 12.34 22.42
CA ALA A 606 -14.06 12.71 21.23
C ALA A 606 -13.73 14.14 20.81
N PHE A 607 -13.36 14.31 19.53
CA PHE A 607 -13.09 15.61 18.93
C PHE A 607 -14.34 16.17 18.26
N GLN A 608 -14.27 17.43 17.80
CA GLN A 608 -15.39 18.21 17.23
C GLN A 608 -16.57 17.40 16.68
N GLU A 609 -16.39 16.70 15.56
CA GLU A 609 -17.48 16.02 14.85
C GLU A 609 -18.16 14.96 15.74
N THR A 610 -17.37 14.08 16.35
CA THR A 610 -17.87 13.07 17.28
C THR A 610 -18.44 13.66 18.57
N GLY A 611 -17.91 14.80 19.02
CA GLY A 611 -18.41 15.51 20.20
C GLY A 611 -19.80 16.09 19.96
N GLU A 612 -20.02 16.70 18.79
CA GLU A 612 -21.34 17.19 18.37
C GLU A 612 -22.34 16.04 18.21
N GLU A 613 -21.94 14.90 17.64
CA GLU A 613 -22.79 13.71 17.52
C GLU A 613 -23.22 13.14 18.88
N ILE A 614 -22.31 13.16 19.88
CA ILE A 614 -22.58 12.64 21.23
C ILE A 614 -23.44 13.63 22.04
N MET A 615 -23.08 14.91 22.02
CA MET A 615 -23.75 15.94 22.83
C MET A 615 -25.05 16.46 22.20
N GLY A 616 -25.21 16.34 20.88
CA GLY A 616 -26.37 16.83 20.13
C GLY A 616 -26.44 18.34 19.96
N VAL A 617 -25.44 19.08 20.44
CA VAL A 617 -25.32 20.54 20.38
C VAL A 617 -23.91 20.94 19.95
N SER A 618 -23.72 22.19 19.49
CA SER A 618 -22.39 22.67 19.13
C SER A 618 -21.55 22.99 20.37
N ALA A 619 -20.22 22.90 20.23
CA ALA A 619 -19.30 23.23 21.33
C ALA A 619 -19.42 24.69 21.78
N LYS A 620 -19.75 25.60 20.84
CA LYS A 620 -19.96 27.01 21.12
C LYS A 620 -21.21 27.21 21.97
N ASP A 621 -22.34 26.63 21.56
CA ASP A 621 -23.60 26.76 22.30
C ASP A 621 -23.48 26.18 23.70
N LEU A 622 -22.86 25.01 23.84
CA LEU A 622 -22.65 24.40 25.16
C LEU A 622 -21.71 25.25 26.05
N TYR A 623 -20.72 25.93 25.47
CA TYR A 623 -19.86 26.86 26.19
C TYR A 623 -20.61 28.11 26.65
N LEU A 624 -21.48 28.67 25.80
CA LEU A 624 -22.33 29.82 26.12
C LEU A 624 -23.29 29.50 27.26
N ILE A 625 -24.01 28.38 27.18
CA ILE A 625 -24.96 27.92 28.21
C ILE A 625 -24.25 27.82 29.57
N LYS A 626 -23.06 27.21 29.59
CA LYS A 626 -22.32 26.97 30.83
C LYS A 626 -21.68 28.22 31.43
N ASN A 627 -21.02 29.05 30.61
CA ASN A 627 -20.14 30.11 31.12
C ASN A 627 -20.75 31.51 31.03
N GLU A 628 -21.58 31.78 30.01
CA GLU A 628 -22.20 33.09 29.81
C GLU A 628 -23.61 33.14 30.40
N GLU A 629 -24.47 32.19 30.03
CA GLU A 629 -25.85 32.15 30.53
C GLU A 629 -25.93 31.61 31.96
N GLN A 630 -24.94 30.82 32.40
CA GLN A 630 -24.90 30.14 33.69
C GLN A 630 -26.20 29.35 33.98
N ASP A 631 -26.76 28.74 32.93
CA ASP A 631 -27.96 27.90 33.02
C ASP A 631 -27.54 26.46 33.33
N ASP A 632 -27.24 26.23 34.62
CA ASP A 632 -26.77 24.94 35.13
C ASP A 632 -27.80 23.82 34.91
N ASP A 633 -29.10 24.14 34.90
CA ASP A 633 -30.18 23.18 34.70
C ASP A 633 -30.19 22.66 33.26
N LYS A 634 -30.17 23.55 32.26
CA LYS A 634 -30.07 23.15 30.84
C LYS A 634 -28.76 22.45 30.55
N PHE A 635 -27.65 22.90 31.14
CA PHE A 635 -26.35 22.25 30.97
C PHE A 635 -26.37 20.81 31.50
N THR A 636 -26.97 20.61 32.67
CA THR A 636 -27.13 19.28 33.29
C THR A 636 -28.08 18.40 32.48
N GLU A 637 -29.17 18.94 31.94
CA GLU A 637 -30.09 18.21 31.07
C GLU A 637 -29.39 17.69 29.81
N ILE A 638 -28.61 18.53 29.13
CA ILE A 638 -27.85 18.13 27.94
C ILE A 638 -26.83 17.02 28.27
N LEU A 639 -26.12 17.14 29.39
CA LEU A 639 -25.21 16.10 29.86
C LEU A 639 -25.93 14.79 30.17
N HIS A 640 -27.06 14.85 30.88
CA HIS A 640 -27.86 13.69 31.23
C HIS A 640 -28.41 12.98 29.98
N ASN A 641 -28.80 13.75 28.97
CA ASN A 641 -29.26 13.22 27.68
C ASN A 641 -28.13 12.54 26.88
N ALA A 642 -26.86 12.85 27.13
CA ALA A 642 -25.72 12.19 26.49
C ALA A 642 -25.25 10.94 27.28
N LEU A 643 -25.39 10.95 28.60
CA LEU A 643 -25.05 9.85 29.49
C LEU A 643 -25.96 8.63 29.29
N PHE A 644 -25.44 7.45 29.61
CA PHE A 644 -26.15 6.16 29.58
C PHE A 644 -26.75 5.73 28.23
N ASN A 645 -26.38 6.41 27.15
CA ASN A 645 -26.70 5.98 25.80
C ASN A 645 -25.65 5.00 25.26
N GLU A 646 -26.14 3.95 24.60
CA GLU A 646 -25.31 2.91 24.00
C GLU A 646 -24.91 3.28 22.56
N PHE A 647 -23.62 3.25 22.29
CA PHE A 647 -23.05 3.56 20.99
C PHE A 647 -22.10 2.46 20.51
N SER A 648 -22.02 2.31 19.20
CA SER A 648 -20.93 1.62 18.52
C SER A 648 -19.84 2.65 18.23
N PHE A 649 -18.75 2.60 19.00
CA PHE A 649 -17.60 3.48 18.86
C PHE A 649 -16.52 2.85 18.00
N THR A 650 -16.00 3.59 17.02
CA THR A 650 -14.74 3.26 16.37
C THR A 650 -13.62 4.02 17.06
N LEU A 651 -12.75 3.29 17.76
CA LEU A 651 -11.64 3.83 18.54
C LEU A 651 -10.33 3.71 17.75
N LYS A 652 -9.54 4.77 17.79
CA LYS A 652 -8.12 4.79 17.42
C LYS A 652 -7.30 4.77 18.70
N VAL A 653 -6.64 3.65 18.96
CA VAL A 653 -5.84 3.39 20.16
C VAL A 653 -4.36 3.56 19.80
N LYS A 654 -3.66 4.43 20.51
CA LYS A 654 -2.23 4.67 20.28
C LYS A 654 -1.53 5.02 21.59
N GLU A 655 -0.32 4.53 21.76
CA GLU A 655 0.61 4.98 22.78
C GLU A 655 1.05 6.42 22.48
N GLU A 656 0.88 7.30 23.45
CA GLU A 656 1.39 8.66 23.42
C GLU A 656 2.39 8.84 24.57
N SER A 657 3.62 9.22 24.22
CA SER A 657 4.65 9.62 25.17
C SER A 657 4.49 11.10 25.48
N TYR A 658 4.13 11.44 26.72
CA TYR A 658 4.10 12.82 27.17
C TYR A 658 5.32 13.08 28.06
N GLY A 659 6.32 13.78 27.53
CA GLY A 659 7.59 14.02 28.24
C GLY A 659 8.41 12.74 28.46
N ASP A 660 9.22 12.73 29.52
CA ASP A 660 10.26 11.72 29.75
C ASP A 660 9.79 10.45 30.49
N ASP A 661 8.59 10.40 31.10
CA ASP A 661 8.30 9.30 32.06
C ASP A 661 6.87 8.73 32.11
N GLN A 662 5.96 9.08 31.19
CA GLN A 662 4.68 8.37 31.08
C GLN A 662 4.31 8.05 29.64
N ARG A 663 4.43 6.76 29.31
CA ARG A 663 3.79 6.16 28.15
C ARG A 663 2.37 5.76 28.54
N SER A 664 1.38 6.42 27.97
CA SER A 664 -0.02 6.09 28.22
C SER A 664 -0.71 5.75 26.90
N VAL A 665 -1.51 4.68 26.92
CA VAL A 665 -2.35 4.31 25.79
C VAL A 665 -3.57 5.22 25.79
N LYS A 666 -3.70 6.05 24.76
CA LYS A 666 -4.88 6.92 24.58
C LYS A 666 -5.82 6.35 23.53
N SER A 667 -7.09 6.33 23.90
CA SER A 667 -8.19 5.95 23.01
C SER A 667 -8.86 7.21 22.48
N ASN A 668 -8.86 7.40 21.17
CA ASN A 668 -9.58 8.50 20.52
C ASN A 668 -10.81 7.94 19.81
N ILE A 669 -11.97 8.56 20.03
CA ILE A 669 -13.20 8.23 19.32
C ILE A 669 -13.11 8.88 17.95
N PHE A 670 -13.05 8.03 16.92
CA PHE A 670 -13.07 8.50 15.53
C PHE A 670 -14.48 8.56 14.97
N LYS A 671 -15.37 7.69 15.46
CA LYS A 671 -16.78 7.64 15.04
C LYS A 671 -17.65 7.16 16.19
N ALA A 672 -18.81 7.77 16.38
CA ALA A 672 -19.83 7.34 17.33
C ALA A 672 -21.15 7.10 16.59
N GLN A 673 -21.65 5.86 16.59
CA GLN A 673 -22.93 5.54 15.95
C GLN A 673 -23.92 5.01 16.98
N LYS A 674 -25.13 5.60 17.01
CA LYS A 674 -26.23 5.04 17.81
C LYS A 674 -26.52 3.62 17.34
N ILE A 675 -26.63 2.70 18.29
CA ILE A 675 -26.84 1.28 17.96
C ILE A 675 -28.28 1.07 17.47
N LYS A 676 -28.41 0.40 16.32
CA LYS A 676 -29.71 -0.12 15.86
C LYS A 676 -29.97 -1.45 16.56
N PHE A 677 -30.85 -1.43 17.58
CA PHE A 677 -31.15 -2.61 18.39
C PHE A 677 -31.57 -3.83 17.56
N SER A 678 -32.40 -3.65 16.52
CA SER A 678 -32.85 -4.76 15.67
C SER A 678 -31.70 -5.53 14.99
N SER A 679 -30.69 -4.84 14.49
CA SER A 679 -29.49 -5.45 13.91
C SER A 679 -28.56 -6.00 14.98
N HIS A 680 -28.44 -5.29 16.11
CA HIS A 680 -27.57 -5.71 17.21
C HIS A 680 -28.05 -7.01 17.86
N THR A 681 -29.34 -7.12 18.17
CA THR A 681 -29.96 -8.31 18.75
C THR A 681 -29.80 -9.51 17.82
N LYS A 682 -29.98 -9.36 16.50
CA LYS A 682 -29.74 -10.44 15.54
C LYS A 682 -28.29 -10.93 15.56
N ALA A 683 -27.33 -10.01 15.64
CA ALA A 683 -25.92 -10.38 15.74
C ALA A 683 -25.60 -11.12 17.06
N LEU A 684 -26.18 -10.66 18.18
CA LEU A 684 -26.04 -11.34 19.47
C LEU A 684 -26.65 -12.74 19.45
N LEU A 685 -27.84 -12.91 18.87
CA LEU A 685 -28.48 -14.23 18.71
C LEU A 685 -27.60 -15.18 17.89
N GLN A 686 -26.99 -14.70 16.82
CA GLN A 686 -26.04 -15.50 16.03
C GLN A 686 -24.79 -15.91 16.83
N GLU A 687 -24.27 -15.05 17.69
CA GLU A 687 -23.15 -15.40 18.56
C GLU A 687 -23.55 -16.44 19.63
N ILE A 688 -24.73 -16.29 20.23
CA ILE A 688 -25.27 -17.29 21.18
C ILE A 688 -25.47 -18.64 20.49
N GLU A 689 -26.04 -18.67 19.28
CA GLU A 689 -26.20 -19.90 18.50
C GLU A 689 -24.85 -20.58 18.19
N LYS A 690 -23.80 -19.81 17.93
CA LYS A 690 -22.45 -20.35 17.70
C LYS A 690 -21.87 -20.98 18.97
N ILE A 691 -22.15 -20.41 20.14
CA ILE A 691 -21.72 -20.96 21.42
C ILE A 691 -22.44 -22.29 21.66
N HIS A 692 -23.77 -22.33 21.51
CA HIS A 692 -24.54 -23.57 21.64
C HIS A 692 -24.06 -24.68 20.69
N LYS A 693 -23.72 -24.34 19.43
CA LYS A 693 -23.18 -25.32 18.47
C LYS A 693 -21.76 -25.81 18.78
N LYS A 694 -20.97 -25.06 19.57
CA LYS A 694 -19.63 -25.47 20.01
C LYS A 694 -19.65 -26.30 21.28
N GLU A 695 -20.74 -26.28 22.04
CA GLU A 695 -20.93 -27.01 23.30
C GLU A 695 -21.57 -28.40 23.14
N ASP A 696 -21.65 -28.95 21.92
CA ASP A 696 -22.04 -30.35 21.69
C ASP A 696 -20.80 -31.28 21.53
N PRO A 697 -20.15 -31.78 22.61
CA PRO A 697 -19.18 -32.86 22.54
C PRO A 697 -19.87 -34.24 22.62
N SER A 698 -21.05 -34.42 22.01
CA SER A 698 -21.82 -35.67 22.11
C SER A 698 -22.68 -35.96 20.88
N SER A 699 -22.09 -36.01 19.69
CA SER A 699 -22.66 -36.79 18.58
C SER A 699 -21.57 -37.36 17.68
N VAL A 700 -20.83 -38.33 18.22
CA VAL A 700 -20.16 -39.33 17.37
C VAL A 700 -21.27 -40.15 16.72
N THR A 701 -21.72 -39.73 15.54
CA THR A 701 -22.51 -40.61 14.67
C THR A 701 -21.55 -41.36 13.78
N ILE A 702 -21.41 -42.65 14.07
CA ILE A 702 -20.67 -43.62 13.28
C ILE A 702 -21.30 -43.70 11.89
N ASN A 703 -20.53 -43.32 10.87
CA ASN A 703 -20.89 -43.59 9.47
C ASN A 703 -20.75 -45.09 9.19
N HIS A 704 -21.85 -45.84 9.32
CA HIS A 704 -22.02 -47.05 8.54
C HIS A 704 -22.77 -46.71 7.25
N GLY A 705 -22.07 -46.90 6.14
CA GLY A 705 -22.55 -46.54 4.82
C GLY A 705 -23.77 -47.35 4.39
N LEU A 706 -24.65 -46.68 3.66
CA LEU A 706 -25.57 -47.26 2.68
C LEU A 706 -25.97 -46.13 1.72
N LYS A 707 -25.54 -46.23 0.46
CA LYS A 707 -26.12 -45.47 -0.65
C LYS A 707 -27.58 -45.92 -0.85
N PRO A 708 -28.49 -45.00 -1.19
CA PRO A 708 -29.45 -45.34 -2.25
C PRO A 708 -29.38 -44.38 -3.42
N GLN A 709 -29.48 -44.99 -4.59
CA GLN A 709 -29.63 -44.37 -5.89
C GLN A 709 -31.01 -43.72 -6.05
N THR A 710 -31.02 -42.73 -6.94
CA THR A 710 -32.11 -42.11 -7.69
C THR A 710 -33.36 -42.97 -7.98
N GLY A 711 -34.55 -42.35 -7.89
CA GLY A 711 -35.80 -42.87 -8.47
C GLY A 711 -37.07 -42.03 -8.22
N THR A 712 -37.28 -41.03 -9.08
CA THR A 712 -38.56 -40.64 -9.75
C THR A 712 -39.97 -40.76 -9.10
N VAL A 713 -40.68 -39.60 -9.14
CA VAL A 713 -42.10 -39.35 -9.56
C VAL A 713 -43.26 -39.49 -8.56
N GLY A 714 -44.10 -38.44 -8.52
CA GLY A 714 -45.55 -38.49 -8.20
C GLY A 714 -45.98 -37.66 -6.98
N GLN A 715 -46.34 -36.37 -7.09
CA GLN A 715 -47.66 -35.81 -7.45
C GLN A 715 -48.62 -35.65 -6.24
N GLN A 716 -48.96 -34.38 -5.93
CA GLN A 716 -50.24 -33.82 -5.38
C GLN A 716 -50.75 -34.40 -4.02
N THR A 717 -51.33 -33.71 -3.05
CA THR A 717 -52.18 -32.50 -3.01
C THR A 717 -52.53 -32.20 -1.54
N ALA A 718 -52.99 -30.97 -1.29
CA ALA A 718 -53.99 -30.57 -0.28
C ALA A 718 -53.62 -30.45 1.22
N LEU A 719 -53.55 -29.18 1.63
CA LEU A 719 -54.05 -28.60 2.90
C LEU A 719 -55.52 -29.04 3.17
N PRO A 720 -56.12 -28.94 4.39
CA PRO A 720 -56.07 -27.71 5.20
C PRO A 720 -56.28 -27.76 6.74
N ALA A 721 -55.99 -26.59 7.32
CA ALA A 721 -56.72 -25.82 8.35
C ALA A 721 -57.00 -26.37 9.77
N SER A 722 -56.47 -25.57 10.72
CA SER A 722 -57.10 -25.03 11.94
C SER A 722 -57.59 -25.98 13.03
N HIS A 723 -57.12 -25.78 14.27
CA HIS A 723 -57.99 -25.31 15.35
C HIS A 723 -57.17 -24.79 16.55
N VAL A 724 -57.59 -23.62 17.03
CA VAL A 724 -57.19 -22.94 18.27
C VAL A 724 -58.02 -23.53 19.43
N GLY A 725 -57.43 -23.65 20.62
CA GLY A 725 -58.19 -23.94 21.84
C GLY A 725 -57.34 -24.02 23.11
N HIS A 726 -57.26 -22.90 23.84
CA HIS A 726 -56.97 -22.85 25.28
C HIS A 726 -58.02 -23.61 26.11
N TYR A 727 -57.64 -24.17 27.27
CA TYR A 727 -58.22 -23.87 28.60
C TYR A 727 -57.47 -24.66 29.69
N GLY A 728 -57.36 -24.08 30.88
CA GLY A 728 -56.56 -24.59 32.01
C GLY A 728 -57.36 -25.10 33.22
N SER A 729 -56.61 -25.21 34.33
CA SER A 729 -56.97 -25.25 35.75
C SER A 729 -57.47 -26.55 36.44
N GLN A 730 -56.57 -27.11 37.28
CA GLN A 730 -56.64 -27.14 38.77
C GLN A 730 -57.72 -27.99 39.51
N TYR A 731 -57.29 -29.02 40.25
CA TYR A 731 -57.21 -29.08 41.75
C TYR A 731 -56.97 -30.50 42.28
N GLY A 732 -56.21 -30.61 43.39
CA GLY A 732 -56.19 -31.77 44.31
C GLY A 732 -54.82 -32.06 44.94
N GLY A 733 -54.59 -31.62 46.18
CA GLY A 733 -53.32 -31.79 46.91
C GLY A 733 -53.42 -32.66 48.17
N SER A 734 -52.27 -33.05 48.74
CA SER A 734 -52.09 -33.32 50.16
C SER A 734 -50.62 -33.43 50.61
N VAL A 735 -50.27 -32.62 51.63
CA VAL A 735 -49.29 -32.77 52.76
C VAL A 735 -47.89 -33.36 52.53
N GLY A 736 -46.76 -32.85 53.03
CA GLY A 736 -46.34 -31.70 53.86
C GLY A 736 -44.79 -31.74 53.97
N ARG A 737 -44.09 -30.61 53.72
CA ARG A 737 -43.41 -29.70 54.70
C ARG A 737 -42.10 -30.26 55.29
N MET A 738 -40.92 -29.60 55.31
CA MET A 738 -40.48 -28.17 55.30
C MET A 738 -39.05 -28.07 54.69
N ASN A 739 -38.71 -27.12 53.80
CA ASN A 739 -38.34 -25.69 53.97
C ASN A 739 -36.87 -25.51 54.47
N SER A 740 -35.99 -24.59 54.04
CA SER A 740 -36.04 -23.31 53.30
C SER A 740 -34.56 -22.86 53.08
N GLY A 741 -34.13 -22.28 51.95
CA GLY A 741 -34.13 -20.83 51.60
C GLY A 741 -32.67 -20.31 51.51
N VAL A 742 -32.06 -20.04 50.35
CA VAL A 742 -32.16 -18.92 49.37
C VAL A 742 -31.56 -17.57 49.84
N SER A 743 -30.43 -17.22 49.19
CA SER A 743 -29.91 -15.91 48.69
C SER A 743 -29.73 -14.68 49.58
N SER A 744 -28.51 -14.09 49.55
CA SER A 744 -28.11 -12.89 48.77
C SER A 744 -27.04 -12.00 49.46
N GLY A 745 -26.05 -11.53 48.67
CA GLY A 745 -25.45 -10.17 48.75
C GLY A 745 -24.28 -9.86 49.71
N GLY A 746 -23.07 -9.65 49.13
CA GLY A 746 -22.27 -8.41 49.30
C GLY A 746 -21.19 -8.28 50.41
N GLY A 747 -19.93 -8.08 49.98
CA GLY A 747 -19.04 -7.01 50.52
C GLY A 747 -17.91 -7.31 51.53
N ASN A 748 -16.66 -7.10 51.06
CA ASN A 748 -15.48 -6.50 51.73
C ASN A 748 -14.78 -7.11 52.98
N GLY A 749 -13.47 -7.40 52.84
CA GLY A 749 -12.39 -6.96 53.75
C GLY A 749 -11.94 -7.86 54.93
N GLY A 750 -10.64 -8.20 54.95
CA GLY A 750 -9.83 -8.25 56.19
C GLY A 750 -9.47 -9.60 56.84
N ALA A 751 -8.26 -10.09 56.52
CA ALA A 751 -7.29 -10.78 57.40
C ALA A 751 -7.75 -11.79 58.50
N SER A 752 -7.45 -13.08 58.27
CA SER A 752 -6.88 -13.95 59.31
C SER A 752 -6.07 -15.09 58.65
N GLY A 753 -4.75 -15.08 58.86
CA GLY A 753 -3.78 -16.00 58.23
C GLY A 753 -3.72 -17.36 58.91
N GLU A 754 -4.58 -18.29 58.49
CA GLU A 754 -4.53 -19.70 58.87
C GLU A 754 -4.07 -20.57 57.69
N CYS A 755 -3.21 -21.54 57.98
CA CYS A 755 -2.71 -22.48 57.00
C CYS A 755 -3.84 -23.37 56.47
N PHE A 756 -4.15 -23.30 55.18
CA PHE A 756 -5.23 -24.07 54.53
C PHE A 756 -5.12 -25.61 54.63
N LYS A 757 -3.98 -26.16 55.06
CA LYS A 757 -3.80 -27.62 55.18
C LYS A 757 -4.04 -28.15 56.59
N CYS A 758 -3.75 -27.36 57.61
CA CYS A 758 -3.85 -27.80 59.01
C CYS A 758 -4.67 -26.86 59.90
N HIS A 759 -5.18 -25.76 59.34
CA HIS A 759 -5.95 -24.73 60.03
C HIS A 759 -5.25 -24.12 61.25
N GLN A 760 -3.92 -24.19 61.31
CA GLN A 760 -3.12 -23.50 62.32
C GLN A 760 -2.55 -22.20 61.76
N SER A 761 -2.53 -21.17 62.59
CA SER A 761 -1.93 -19.88 62.25
C SER A 761 -0.40 -19.91 62.35
N GLY A 762 0.27 -18.94 61.70
CA GLY A 762 1.73 -18.75 61.82
C GLY A 762 2.60 -19.37 60.73
N HIS A 763 2.02 -20.00 59.70
CA HIS A 763 2.75 -20.45 58.50
C HIS A 763 1.82 -20.54 57.29
N TRP A 764 2.37 -20.51 56.07
CA TRP A 764 1.61 -20.72 54.84
C TRP A 764 1.52 -22.20 54.48
N ALA A 765 0.52 -22.57 53.66
CA ALA A 765 0.25 -23.96 53.27
C ALA A 765 1.41 -24.69 52.55
N ARG A 766 2.42 -23.93 52.11
CA ARG A 766 3.64 -24.47 51.49
C ARG A 766 4.67 -24.95 52.53
N ASP A 767 4.63 -24.41 53.74
CA ASP A 767 5.61 -24.64 54.80
C ASP A 767 4.99 -25.37 56.00
N CYS A 768 3.97 -26.21 55.73
CA CYS A 768 3.21 -26.90 56.77
C CYS A 768 4.04 -28.05 57.40
N PRO A 769 4.35 -27.99 58.71
CA PRO A 769 5.24 -28.96 59.38
C PRO A 769 4.65 -30.37 59.49
N GLY A 770 3.37 -30.55 59.12
CA GLY A 770 2.68 -31.84 59.10
C GLY A 770 2.99 -32.74 57.88
N VAL A 771 3.79 -32.28 56.91
CA VAL A 771 4.16 -33.08 55.74
C VAL A 771 5.61 -33.56 55.88
N ARG A 772 5.78 -34.82 56.26
CA ARG A 772 7.08 -35.50 56.18
C ARG A 772 7.56 -35.50 54.71
N ASN A 773 8.63 -34.75 54.46
CA ASN A 773 9.51 -34.91 53.30
C ASN A 773 10.23 -36.27 53.37
N VAL A 774 10.41 -36.93 52.22
CA VAL A 774 11.62 -37.64 51.74
C VAL A 774 11.32 -38.32 50.37
N PRO A 775 12.31 -38.46 49.46
CA PRO A 775 12.21 -37.87 48.11
C PRO A 775 12.51 -38.80 46.90
N SER A 776 12.31 -38.23 45.70
CA SER A 776 13.04 -38.40 44.41
C SER A 776 13.22 -39.81 43.80
N TYR A 777 12.84 -40.00 42.52
CA TYR A 777 13.78 -40.18 41.38
C TYR A 777 13.06 -40.44 40.04
N GLY A 778 13.40 -39.61 39.02
CA GLY A 778 13.93 -40.03 37.71
C GLY A 778 13.07 -40.78 36.67
N GLY A 779 12.88 -40.12 35.51
CA GLY A 779 13.10 -40.69 34.16
C GLY A 779 11.96 -41.47 33.50
N TYR A 780 11.37 -40.92 32.43
CA TYR A 780 11.74 -41.16 31.01
C TYR A 780 11.06 -40.12 30.12
#